data_AF-A0A1S3T3C1-F1
#
_entry.id   AF-A0A1S3T3C1-F1
#
_cell.length_a   1.000
_cell.length_b   1.000
_cell.length_c   1.000
_cell.angle_alpha   90.00
_cell.angle_beta   90.00
_cell.angle_gamma   90.00
#
_symmetry.space_group_name_H-M   'P 1'
#
loop_
_entity.id
_entity.type
_entity.pdbx_description
1 polymer ?
#
loop_
_entity_poly.entity_id
_entity_poly.type
_entity_poly.pdbx_seq_one_letter_code
_entity_poly.pdbx_strand_id
1 'polypeptide(L)'
;MASTVTLEDALSNVDLLEELPLPDQQPCIEPLPSSLMYQPNFNTNFEDRNAFVTGIARYIEQATVHSNMNEMLEEGQEYAVMLYTWRSCSRAIPQVKCNEQPNRVEIYEKTVEVLEPEVTKLMNFMYFQRLAIDRFCGEVRRLCHVERRKDFVSEAYLLTLGKFINMFAVLDELKNMKCSVKNDHSAYKRAAQFLRKMSEPSSIQESQNLSMFLANHNKITQSLQQQLEVINGHDELLADIVNLCVDYYENRMFLTPNEKHMLLKVMGFGLYLMDGSNSNIYKMDAKKRINLGKIDKFFKLQVVPLFGDMQIELSRYIETSAHYEENKSKWTCTQSSISPQYNLCEQMVQIRDDHIRFISELARYSNSEVVTGSGLDSQKSDEEYRELFDLALRGLQLLSKWSTHVMEVYSWKLVHPTDKFCNKDCPGTAEEYERATRYNYTSEEKFALVEVIAMIKGLQVLMGRMESVFNQAIRNTIYAALQDFAQMTLREPLRQAVRKKKNVLISVLQAIRKTICDWEGAREPPNDPCLRGEKDPKGGFDIKVPRRAVGPSSTQLYMVRTMLESLIADKSGSKKTLRSSLDGPIVLAIEDFHKHSFFFTHLLNFSEALQHCCDLSQLWFREFFLELTMGRRIQFPIEMSMPWILTDHILETKEPSMMEYVLYPLDLYNDSGYYALTKFKKQFLYDEIEAEVNLCFDQFVYKLADQIFAYYKAMSGSVLLDKRFRAECKNYGVIIPYPPSNRYETLLKQRHVQLLGRSIDLNRLVTQRISAAMYKSLD
;
A
#
# COMPACT_ATOMS: atom_id res chain seq x y z
N MET A 1 35.38 -22.48 36.32
CA MET A 1 34.64 -21.21 36.17
C MET A 1 33.67 -21.43 35.03
N ALA A 2 32.37 -21.49 35.32
CA ALA A 2 31.36 -21.55 34.26
C ALA A 2 31.31 -20.16 33.62
N SER A 3 31.67 -20.05 32.35
CA SER A 3 31.49 -18.82 31.56
C SER A 3 30.00 -18.49 31.54
N THR A 4 29.64 -17.31 32.05
CA THR A 4 28.30 -16.77 31.94
C THR A 4 28.01 -16.49 30.46
N VAL A 5 27.15 -17.29 29.85
CA VAL A 5 26.64 -17.07 28.49
C VAL A 5 25.77 -15.82 28.52
N THR A 6 26.06 -14.83 27.66
CA THR A 6 25.27 -13.60 27.56
C THR A 6 23.98 -13.85 26.77
N LEU A 7 23.00 -12.96 26.87
CA LEU A 7 21.78 -13.05 26.05
C LEU A 7 22.11 -12.91 24.56
N GLU A 8 23.08 -12.05 24.21
CA GLU A 8 23.57 -11.95 22.83
C GLU A 8 24.18 -13.26 22.33
N ASP A 9 24.98 -13.96 23.14
CA ASP A 9 25.53 -15.28 22.77
C ASP A 9 24.42 -16.32 22.56
N ALA A 10 23.37 -16.28 23.39
CA ALA A 10 22.23 -17.18 23.26
C ALA A 10 21.41 -16.92 22.00
N LEU A 11 21.17 -15.65 21.64
CA LEU A 11 20.49 -15.24 20.41
C LEU A 11 21.31 -15.58 19.17
N SER A 12 22.61 -15.28 19.18
CA SER A 12 23.53 -15.62 18.09
C SER A 12 23.58 -17.13 17.80
N ASN A 13 23.55 -17.97 18.85
CA ASN A 13 23.45 -19.42 18.69
C ASN A 13 22.13 -19.89 18.07
N VAL A 14 21.02 -19.14 18.28
CA VAL A 14 19.73 -19.41 17.64
C VAL A 14 19.75 -18.94 16.18
N ASP A 15 20.34 -17.78 15.89
CA ASP A 15 20.52 -17.27 14.53
C ASP A 15 21.35 -18.26 13.67
N LEU A 16 22.40 -18.85 14.24
CA LEU A 16 23.20 -19.92 13.63
C LEU A 16 22.40 -21.19 13.26
N LEU A 17 21.29 -21.48 13.97
CA LEU A 17 20.40 -22.58 13.63
C LEU A 17 19.45 -22.25 12.48
N GLU A 18 19.09 -20.97 12.32
CA GLU A 18 18.27 -20.48 11.21
C GLU A 18 19.08 -20.44 9.89
N GLU A 19 20.39 -20.21 9.99
CA GLU A 19 21.34 -20.19 8.87
C GLU A 19 21.87 -21.57 8.45
N LEU A 20 21.57 -22.63 9.21
CA LEU A 20 22.03 -23.98 8.91
C LEU A 20 21.42 -24.45 7.59
N PRO A 21 22.24 -24.72 6.53
CA PRO A 21 21.72 -25.21 5.27
C PRO A 21 21.10 -26.58 5.50
N LEU A 22 19.77 -26.64 5.54
CA LEU A 22 19.05 -27.90 5.53
C LEU A 22 19.39 -28.63 4.22
N PRO A 23 19.49 -29.98 4.22
CA PRO A 23 19.76 -30.79 3.04
C PRO A 23 18.57 -30.82 2.06
N ASP A 24 17.82 -29.73 1.98
CA ASP A 24 16.74 -29.54 1.05
C ASP A 24 17.31 -28.89 -0.22
N GLN A 25 17.45 -29.72 -1.27
CA GLN A 25 17.97 -29.29 -2.57
C GLN A 25 16.87 -28.68 -3.47
N GLN A 26 15.70 -28.33 -2.92
CA GLN A 26 14.62 -27.68 -3.66
C GLN A 26 15.05 -26.30 -4.19
N PRO A 27 14.92 -26.03 -5.50
CA PRO A 27 15.12 -24.70 -6.05
C PRO A 27 14.11 -23.69 -5.50
N CYS A 28 14.58 -22.52 -5.08
CA CYS A 28 13.75 -21.41 -4.62
C CYS A 28 13.11 -20.70 -5.81
N ILE A 29 12.04 -21.28 -6.35
CA ILE A 29 11.15 -20.66 -7.35
C ILE A 29 9.79 -20.31 -6.74
N GLU A 30 9.78 -20.15 -5.42
CA GLU A 30 8.62 -19.82 -4.62
C GLU A 30 8.86 -18.52 -3.85
N PRO A 31 7.80 -17.73 -3.65
CA PRO A 31 7.78 -16.55 -2.79
C PRO A 31 7.96 -16.87 -1.31
N LEU A 32 8.09 -15.82 -0.50
CA LEU A 32 8.26 -15.94 0.94
C LEU A 32 6.99 -16.55 1.55
N PRO A 33 7.09 -17.65 2.32
CA PRO A 33 5.93 -18.23 2.98
C PRO A 33 5.27 -17.20 3.89
N SER A 34 3.96 -16.99 3.70
CA SER A 34 3.16 -16.15 4.60
C SER A 34 2.87 -16.91 5.89
N SER A 35 3.90 -17.10 6.72
CA SER A 35 3.74 -17.60 8.09
C SER A 35 2.93 -16.59 8.92
N LEU A 36 2.29 -17.05 10.01
CA LEU A 36 1.76 -16.16 11.05
C LEU A 36 2.92 -15.35 11.66
N MET A 37 3.23 -14.21 11.07
CA MET A 37 4.28 -13.31 11.51
C MET A 37 3.74 -12.47 12.67
N TYR A 38 4.20 -12.74 13.89
CA TYR A 38 3.97 -11.83 15.01
C TYR A 38 5.01 -10.71 14.94
N GLN A 39 4.59 -9.53 14.46
CA GLN A 39 5.44 -8.35 14.44
C GLN A 39 5.10 -7.44 15.64
N PRO A 40 6.07 -7.13 16.52
CA PRO A 40 5.86 -6.16 17.57
C PRO A 40 5.71 -4.75 16.94
N ASN A 41 4.52 -4.16 17.05
CA ASN A 41 4.29 -2.78 16.65
C ASN A 41 4.69 -1.85 17.80
N PHE A 42 5.75 -1.06 17.60
CA PHE A 42 6.23 -0.06 18.57
C PHE A 42 5.65 1.35 18.34
N ASN A 43 4.71 1.51 17.41
CA ASN A 43 3.99 2.75 17.23
C ASN A 43 2.93 2.90 18.33
N THR A 44 3.16 3.83 19.26
CA THR A 44 2.29 4.07 20.41
C THR A 44 1.18 5.09 20.12
N ASN A 45 1.02 5.54 18.86
CA ASN A 45 0.12 6.65 18.50
C ASN A 45 0.27 7.86 19.44
N PHE A 46 1.50 8.13 19.87
CA PHE A 46 1.87 9.20 20.80
C PHE A 46 1.31 9.09 22.22
N GLU A 47 0.93 7.90 22.71
CA GLU A 47 0.46 7.70 24.10
C GLU A 47 1.41 8.28 25.16
N ASP A 48 2.72 8.17 24.95
CA ASP A 48 3.78 8.66 25.83
C ASP A 48 4.13 10.15 25.63
N ARG A 49 3.36 10.91 24.83
CA ARG A 49 3.55 12.36 24.58
C ARG A 49 3.72 13.19 25.85
N ASN A 50 3.04 12.81 26.93
CA ASN A 50 3.08 13.50 28.22
C ASN A 50 4.40 13.28 28.97
N ALA A 51 5.26 12.34 28.57
CA ALA A 51 6.59 12.19 29.14
C ALA A 51 7.55 13.29 28.64
N PHE A 52 7.26 13.90 27.48
CA PHE A 52 8.10 14.92 26.85
C PHE A 52 7.68 16.37 27.21
N VAL A 53 7.28 16.58 28.48
CA VAL A 53 6.73 17.84 29.07
C VAL A 53 7.60 19.09 28.82
N THR A 54 8.86 18.91 28.43
CA THR A 54 9.76 20.03 28.09
C THR A 54 9.44 20.71 26.75
N GLY A 55 8.52 20.16 25.96
CA GLY A 55 8.04 20.75 24.71
C GLY A 55 7.13 21.96 24.92
N ILE A 56 7.12 22.87 23.94
CA ILE A 56 6.11 23.93 23.88
C ILE A 56 4.73 23.25 23.84
N ALA A 57 3.84 23.55 24.80
CA ALA A 57 2.54 22.89 24.99
C ALA A 57 1.73 22.68 23.70
N ARG A 58 1.91 23.59 22.72
CA ARG A 58 1.32 23.51 21.37
C ARG A 58 1.58 22.18 20.64
N TYR A 59 2.77 21.60 20.74
CA TYR A 59 3.12 20.39 19.99
C TYR A 59 2.48 19.15 20.60
N ILE A 60 2.33 19.13 21.94
CA ILE A 60 1.64 18.05 22.66
C ILE A 60 0.14 18.10 22.36
N GLU A 61 -0.46 19.31 22.36
CA GLU A 61 -1.85 19.50 21.94
C GLU A 61 -2.05 19.02 20.49
N GLN A 62 -1.16 19.41 19.58
CA GLN A 62 -1.23 18.96 18.18
C GLN A 62 -1.08 17.44 18.04
N ALA A 63 -0.13 16.82 18.76
CA ALA A 63 0.01 15.36 18.80
C ALA A 63 -1.26 14.67 19.30
N THR A 64 -1.93 15.24 20.30
CA THR A 64 -3.20 14.74 20.87
C THR A 64 -4.32 14.77 19.84
N VAL A 65 -4.49 15.91 19.15
CA VAL A 65 -5.49 16.03 18.09
C VAL A 65 -5.17 15.06 16.94
N HIS A 66 -3.91 14.97 16.53
CA HIS A 66 -3.47 14.09 15.45
C HIS A 66 -3.73 12.61 15.75
N SER A 67 -3.37 12.14 16.96
CA SER A 67 -3.62 10.75 17.40
C SER A 67 -5.10 10.38 17.35
N ASN A 68 -5.98 11.23 17.87
CA ASN A 68 -7.42 10.99 17.82
C ASN A 68 -7.99 11.00 16.39
N MET A 69 -7.36 11.75 15.47
CA MET A 69 -7.75 11.76 14.06
C MET A 69 -7.30 10.48 13.35
N ASN A 70 -6.15 9.92 13.70
CA ASN A 70 -5.70 8.64 13.15
C ASN A 70 -6.64 7.49 13.53
N GLU A 71 -7.11 7.43 14.78
CA GLU A 71 -8.10 6.42 15.22
C GLU A 71 -9.39 6.47 14.39
N MET A 72 -9.84 7.68 14.05
CA MET A 72 -11.03 7.86 13.22
C MET A 72 -10.81 7.47 11.75
N LEU A 73 -9.57 7.57 11.23
CA LEU A 73 -9.22 7.03 9.91
C LEU A 73 -9.26 5.51 9.92
N GLU A 74 -8.79 4.88 10.99
CA GLU A 74 -8.86 3.41 11.17
C GLU A 74 -10.32 2.95 11.24
N GLU A 75 -11.17 3.60 12.04
CA GLU A 75 -12.61 3.32 12.10
C GLU A 75 -13.29 3.52 10.73
N GLY A 76 -12.92 4.58 9.99
CA GLY A 76 -13.42 4.81 8.63
C GLY A 76 -13.03 3.71 7.65
N GLN A 77 -11.83 3.15 7.79
CA GLN A 77 -11.39 2.00 7.00
C GLN A 77 -12.23 0.76 7.29
N GLU A 78 -12.64 0.53 8.55
CA GLU A 78 -13.54 -0.59 8.90
C GLU A 78 -14.91 -0.46 8.21
N TYR A 79 -15.47 0.75 8.14
CA TYR A 79 -16.70 1.00 7.39
C TYR A 79 -16.52 0.86 5.87
N ALA A 80 -15.36 1.25 5.33
CA ALA A 80 -15.06 1.01 3.91
C ALA A 80 -15.01 -0.49 3.60
N VAL A 81 -14.37 -1.29 4.46
CA VAL A 81 -14.38 -2.77 4.36
C VAL A 81 -15.81 -3.31 4.46
N MET A 82 -16.61 -2.82 5.43
CA MET A 82 -18.01 -3.22 5.58
C MET A 82 -18.80 -2.97 4.31
N LEU A 83 -18.71 -1.77 3.72
CA LEU A 83 -19.43 -1.43 2.49
C LEU A 83 -18.96 -2.28 1.31
N TYR A 84 -17.65 -2.36 1.08
CA TYR A 84 -17.08 -3.10 -0.04
C TYR A 84 -17.47 -4.58 -0.02
N THR A 85 -17.40 -5.22 1.15
CA THR A 85 -17.71 -6.65 1.33
C THR A 85 -19.20 -6.92 1.58
N TRP A 86 -20.08 -5.92 1.52
CA TRP A 86 -21.51 -6.11 1.66
C TRP A 86 -22.11 -6.75 0.40
N ARG A 87 -22.55 -8.00 0.50
CA ARG A 87 -23.36 -8.67 -0.52
C ARG A 87 -24.83 -8.70 -0.11
N SER A 88 -25.74 -8.65 -1.08
CA SER A 88 -27.17 -8.52 -0.79
C SER A 88 -27.74 -9.74 -0.07
N CYS A 89 -28.21 -9.53 1.16
CA CYS A 89 -29.00 -10.51 1.90
C CYS A 89 -30.41 -10.64 1.31
N SER A 90 -31.03 -9.53 0.88
CA SER A 90 -32.41 -9.52 0.35
C SER A 90 -32.58 -10.36 -0.93
N ARG A 91 -31.51 -10.59 -1.71
CA ARG A 91 -31.53 -11.54 -2.84
C ARG A 91 -31.65 -13.00 -2.40
N ALA A 92 -31.17 -13.34 -1.21
CA ALA A 92 -31.27 -14.69 -0.64
C ALA A 92 -32.60 -14.92 0.11
N ILE A 93 -33.36 -13.85 0.42
CA ILE A 93 -34.62 -13.94 1.14
C ILE A 93 -35.78 -14.30 0.18
N PRO A 94 -36.60 -15.32 0.52
CA PRO A 94 -37.80 -15.64 -0.27
C PRO A 94 -38.77 -14.46 -0.34
N GLN A 95 -39.12 -14.04 -1.56
CA GLN A 95 -40.04 -12.92 -1.75
C GLN A 95 -41.49 -13.32 -1.46
N VAL A 96 -42.22 -12.46 -0.74
CA VAL A 96 -43.67 -12.59 -0.54
C VAL A 96 -44.39 -12.20 -1.84
N LYS A 97 -45.03 -13.17 -2.50
CA LYS A 97 -45.66 -12.97 -3.82
C LYS A 97 -47.04 -12.31 -3.74
N CYS A 98 -47.81 -12.62 -2.69
CA CYS A 98 -49.15 -12.07 -2.47
C CYS A 98 -49.45 -11.94 -0.98
N ASN A 99 -50.49 -11.18 -0.66
CA ASN A 99 -50.88 -10.92 0.73
C ASN A 99 -51.39 -12.17 1.46
N GLU A 100 -51.88 -13.15 0.72
CA GLU A 100 -52.51 -14.40 1.20
C GLU A 100 -51.50 -15.54 1.39
N GLN A 101 -50.21 -15.29 1.18
CA GLN A 101 -49.17 -16.32 1.27
C GLN A 101 -49.07 -16.88 2.72
N PRO A 102 -49.16 -18.21 2.93
CA PRO A 102 -49.25 -18.81 4.26
C PRO A 102 -48.06 -18.50 5.18
N ASN A 103 -46.84 -18.57 4.65
CA ASN A 103 -45.60 -18.32 5.40
C ASN A 103 -45.16 -16.85 5.39
N ARG A 104 -46.06 -15.91 5.05
CA ARG A 104 -45.75 -14.48 4.96
C ARG A 104 -45.21 -13.90 6.26
N VAL A 105 -45.83 -14.25 7.39
CA VAL A 105 -45.43 -13.76 8.72
C VAL A 105 -44.04 -14.29 9.08
N GLU A 106 -43.83 -15.60 8.94
CA GLU A 106 -42.55 -16.26 9.22
C GLU A 106 -41.40 -15.67 8.38
N ILE A 107 -41.63 -15.44 7.08
CA ILE A 107 -40.64 -14.79 6.20
C ILE A 107 -40.24 -13.43 6.75
N TYR A 108 -41.20 -12.60 7.17
CA TYR A 108 -40.89 -11.28 7.70
C TYR A 108 -40.21 -11.33 9.07
N GLU A 109 -40.59 -12.28 9.94
CA GLU A 109 -39.91 -12.48 11.23
C GLU A 109 -38.45 -12.84 11.02
N LYS A 110 -38.16 -13.79 10.13
CA LYS A 110 -36.79 -14.18 9.77
C LYS A 110 -36.04 -13.10 9.00
N THR A 111 -36.72 -12.32 8.17
CA THR A 111 -36.13 -11.16 7.49
C THR A 111 -35.62 -10.14 8.50
N VAL A 112 -36.41 -9.83 9.54
CA VAL A 112 -36.00 -8.92 10.61
C VAL A 112 -34.85 -9.53 11.41
N GLU A 113 -34.96 -10.79 11.83
CA GLU A 113 -33.91 -11.49 12.60
C GLU A 113 -32.53 -11.45 11.92
N VAL A 114 -32.49 -11.65 10.60
CA VAL A 114 -31.23 -11.64 9.82
C VAL A 114 -30.73 -10.22 9.57
N LEU A 115 -31.60 -9.28 9.21
CA LEU A 115 -31.19 -7.95 8.75
C LEU A 115 -31.03 -6.91 9.88
N GLU A 116 -31.62 -7.11 11.06
CA GLU A 116 -31.56 -6.15 12.17
C GLU A 116 -30.12 -5.86 12.64
N PRO A 117 -29.24 -6.87 12.83
CA PRO A 117 -27.84 -6.62 13.18
C PRO A 117 -27.09 -5.86 12.07
N GLU A 118 -27.40 -6.14 10.81
CA GLU A 118 -26.78 -5.50 9.65
C GLU A 118 -27.24 -4.03 9.52
N VAL A 119 -28.54 -3.76 9.70
CA VAL A 119 -29.07 -2.39 9.72
C VAL A 119 -28.47 -1.57 10.86
N THR A 120 -28.16 -2.20 12.00
CA THR A 120 -27.44 -1.52 13.10
C THR A 120 -26.06 -1.03 12.65
N LYS A 121 -25.33 -1.81 11.84
CA LYS A 121 -24.05 -1.36 11.26
C LYS A 121 -24.24 -0.17 10.32
N LEU A 122 -25.31 -0.13 9.54
CA LEU A 122 -25.64 1.01 8.67
C LEU A 122 -26.01 2.26 9.44
N MET A 123 -26.71 2.11 10.57
CA MET A 123 -26.99 3.21 11.49
C MET A 123 -25.69 3.78 12.05
N ASN A 124 -24.79 2.91 12.54
CA ASN A 124 -23.48 3.32 13.05
C ASN A 124 -22.64 4.00 11.97
N PHE A 125 -22.65 3.50 10.73
CA PHE A 125 -21.99 4.15 9.59
C PHE A 125 -22.56 5.56 9.31
N MET A 126 -23.89 5.71 9.33
CA MET A 126 -24.55 7.01 9.15
C MET A 126 -24.15 8.01 10.25
N TYR A 127 -24.03 7.55 11.50
CA TYR A 127 -23.57 8.37 12.62
C TYR A 127 -22.08 8.71 12.52
N PHE A 128 -21.24 7.72 12.20
CA PHE A 128 -19.82 7.87 12.02
C PHE A 128 -19.49 8.93 10.98
N GLN A 129 -20.03 8.83 9.76
CA GLN A 129 -19.70 9.79 8.71
C GLN A 129 -20.11 11.22 9.09
N ARG A 130 -21.21 11.38 9.82
CA ARG A 130 -21.68 12.69 10.29
C ARG A 130 -20.70 13.26 11.32
N LEU A 131 -20.33 12.44 12.31
CA LEU A 131 -19.34 12.82 13.33
C LEU A 131 -17.98 13.14 12.71
N ALA A 132 -17.54 12.35 11.73
CA ALA A 132 -16.28 12.54 11.04
C ALA A 132 -16.26 13.85 10.22
N ILE A 133 -17.34 14.17 9.50
CA ILE A 133 -17.48 15.46 8.81
C ILE A 133 -17.46 16.61 9.83
N ASP A 134 -18.27 16.53 10.89
CA ASP A 134 -18.37 17.58 11.91
C ASP A 134 -17.00 17.83 12.59
N ARG A 135 -16.26 16.76 12.88
CA ARG A 135 -14.92 16.82 13.48
C ARG A 135 -13.88 17.40 12.51
N PHE A 136 -13.87 16.93 11.26
CA PHE A 136 -12.98 17.45 10.22
C PHE A 136 -13.24 18.93 9.95
N CYS A 137 -14.49 19.33 9.73
CA CYS A 137 -14.87 20.72 9.52
C CYS A 137 -14.63 21.59 10.77
N GLY A 138 -14.76 21.02 11.97
CA GLY A 138 -14.36 21.66 13.22
C GLY A 138 -12.87 22.01 13.25
N GLU A 139 -12.01 21.08 12.86
CA GLU A 139 -10.57 21.30 12.75
C GLU A 139 -10.20 22.30 11.65
N VAL A 140 -10.84 22.22 10.47
CA VAL A 140 -10.70 23.22 9.41
C VAL A 140 -11.06 24.61 9.93
N ARG A 141 -12.19 24.76 10.64
CA ARG A 141 -12.61 26.03 11.24
C ARG A 141 -11.58 26.56 12.24
N ARG A 142 -11.01 25.68 13.07
CA ARG A 142 -9.99 26.03 14.07
C ARG A 142 -8.71 26.56 13.41
N LEU A 143 -8.25 25.90 12.34
CA LEU A 143 -7.02 26.25 11.62
C LEU A 143 -7.20 27.48 10.70
N CYS A 144 -8.40 27.69 10.16
CA CYS A 144 -8.71 28.83 9.30
C CYS A 144 -8.98 30.15 10.05
N HIS A 145 -9.07 30.11 11.39
CA HIS A 145 -9.28 31.30 12.23
C HIS A 145 -8.25 32.39 11.93
N VAL A 146 -8.64 33.66 11.93
CA VAL A 146 -7.81 34.80 11.47
C VAL A 146 -6.45 34.87 12.16
N GLU A 147 -6.41 34.55 13.45
CA GLU A 147 -5.16 34.50 14.22
C GLU A 147 -4.35 33.22 13.99
N ARG A 148 -5.01 32.07 13.76
CA ARG A 148 -4.35 30.76 13.59
C ARG A 148 -3.94 30.43 12.16
N ARG A 149 -4.54 31.05 11.15
CA ARG A 149 -4.14 30.91 9.74
C ARG A 149 -2.67 31.30 9.50
N LYS A 150 -2.15 32.10 10.42
CA LYS A 150 -0.78 32.60 10.45
C LYS A 150 0.18 31.67 11.20
N ASP A 151 -0.33 30.67 11.91
CA ASP A 151 0.47 29.74 12.69
C ASP A 151 0.99 28.60 11.83
N PHE A 152 2.05 27.98 12.32
CA PHE A 152 2.62 26.77 11.73
C PHE A 152 1.69 25.58 11.93
N VAL A 153 1.48 24.81 10.85
CA VAL A 153 0.77 23.54 10.84
C VAL A 153 1.73 22.50 10.28
N SER A 154 1.93 21.39 10.97
CA SER A 154 2.90 20.39 10.52
C SER A 154 2.45 19.65 9.27
N GLU A 155 3.40 19.28 8.42
CA GLU A 155 3.19 18.49 7.21
C GLU A 155 2.48 17.18 7.52
N ALA A 156 2.89 16.49 8.59
CA ALA A 156 2.25 15.24 9.01
C ALA A 156 0.76 15.44 9.33
N TYR A 157 0.39 16.57 9.92
CA TYR A 157 -1.01 16.88 10.24
C TYR A 157 -1.81 17.27 8.99
N LEU A 158 -1.22 18.05 8.08
CA LEU A 158 -1.83 18.35 6.77
C LEU A 158 -2.05 17.08 5.95
N LEU A 159 -1.10 16.14 5.96
CA LEU A 159 -1.25 14.86 5.28
C LEU A 159 -2.38 14.03 5.88
N THR A 160 -2.54 14.02 7.22
CA THR A 160 -3.68 13.37 7.88
C THR A 160 -5.00 14.01 7.50
N LEU A 161 -5.09 15.34 7.42
CA LEU A 161 -6.28 16.02 6.88
C LEU A 161 -6.54 15.63 5.41
N GLY A 162 -5.49 15.46 4.61
CA GLY A 162 -5.58 14.89 3.27
C GLY A 162 -6.16 13.48 3.26
N LYS A 163 -5.71 12.59 4.16
CA LYS A 163 -6.27 11.23 4.30
C LYS A 163 -7.75 11.25 4.66
N PHE A 164 -8.22 12.22 5.47
CA PHE A 164 -9.66 12.41 5.74
C PHE A 164 -10.43 12.76 4.48
N ILE A 165 -9.93 13.69 3.67
CA ILE A 165 -10.54 14.05 2.37
C ILE A 165 -10.69 12.79 1.51
N ASN A 166 -9.64 11.97 1.38
CA ASN A 166 -9.72 10.70 0.66
C ASN A 166 -10.69 9.70 1.31
N MET A 167 -10.72 9.59 2.64
CA MET A 167 -11.65 8.70 3.35
C MET A 167 -13.10 9.04 3.00
N PHE A 168 -13.47 10.32 2.96
CA PHE A 168 -14.81 10.72 2.54
C PHE A 168 -15.12 10.32 1.10
N ALA A 169 -14.16 10.49 0.16
CA ALA A 169 -14.33 10.04 -1.21
C ALA A 169 -14.54 8.52 -1.30
N VAL A 170 -13.71 7.73 -0.62
CA VAL A 170 -13.83 6.26 -0.58
C VAL A 170 -15.19 5.84 -0.05
N LEU A 171 -15.63 6.39 1.09
CA LEU A 171 -16.89 6.03 1.73
C LEU A 171 -18.11 6.42 0.88
N ASP A 172 -18.08 7.60 0.23
CA ASP A 172 -19.20 8.05 -0.60
C ASP A 172 -19.31 7.22 -1.88
N GLU A 173 -18.19 6.91 -2.56
CA GLU A 173 -18.19 6.09 -3.77
C GLU A 173 -18.59 4.63 -3.48
N LEU A 174 -18.09 4.03 -2.39
CA LEU A 174 -18.54 2.71 -1.94
C LEU A 174 -20.03 2.69 -1.60
N LYS A 175 -20.54 3.73 -0.93
CA LYS A 175 -21.97 3.88 -0.66
C LYS A 175 -22.78 4.05 -1.94
N ASN A 176 -22.28 4.83 -2.89
CA ASN A 176 -22.95 5.13 -4.16
C ASN A 176 -23.13 3.88 -5.02
N MET A 177 -22.11 3.00 -5.05
CA MET A 177 -22.14 1.79 -5.86
C MET A 177 -22.95 0.66 -5.22
N LYS A 178 -23.02 0.58 -3.88
CA LYS A 178 -23.70 -0.50 -3.15
C LYS A 178 -25.22 -0.37 -3.11
N CYS A 179 -25.87 -0.77 -4.21
CA CYS A 179 -27.33 -0.94 -4.27
C CYS A 179 -27.82 -2.01 -3.27
N SER A 180 -27.01 -3.05 -3.04
CA SER A 180 -27.27 -4.10 -2.04
C SER A 180 -27.61 -3.54 -0.65
N VAL A 181 -26.84 -2.57 -0.17
CA VAL A 181 -27.05 -1.91 1.14
C VAL A 181 -28.42 -1.23 1.21
N LYS A 182 -28.77 -0.45 0.17
CA LYS A 182 -30.06 0.24 0.08
C LYS A 182 -31.25 -0.74 0.03
N ASN A 183 -31.09 -1.82 -0.72
CA ASN A 183 -32.13 -2.83 -0.91
C ASN A 183 -32.37 -3.65 0.35
N ASP A 184 -31.31 -4.03 1.05
CA ASP A 184 -31.39 -4.79 2.30
C ASP A 184 -32.08 -3.96 3.41
N HIS A 185 -31.70 -2.69 3.59
CA HIS A 185 -32.41 -1.80 4.52
C HIS A 185 -33.90 -1.63 4.13
N SER A 186 -34.21 -1.55 2.83
CA SER A 186 -35.60 -1.43 2.35
C SER A 186 -36.41 -2.72 2.59
N ALA A 187 -35.78 -3.90 2.49
CA ALA A 187 -36.39 -5.18 2.83
C ALA A 187 -36.68 -5.28 4.33
N TYR A 188 -35.71 -4.91 5.16
CA TYR A 188 -35.86 -4.82 6.62
C TYR A 188 -37.01 -3.88 7.01
N LYS A 189 -37.02 -2.65 6.49
CA LYS A 189 -38.03 -1.64 6.81
C LYS A 189 -39.45 -2.13 6.50
N ARG A 190 -39.65 -2.79 5.35
CA ARG A 190 -40.95 -3.38 4.99
C ARG A 190 -41.39 -4.48 5.96
N ALA A 191 -40.47 -5.37 6.33
CA ALA A 191 -40.77 -6.46 7.26
C ALA A 191 -41.08 -5.95 8.68
N ALA A 192 -40.26 -5.03 9.20
CA ALA A 192 -40.42 -4.44 10.53
C ALA A 192 -41.72 -3.64 10.67
N GLN A 193 -42.11 -2.90 9.62
CA GLN A 193 -43.39 -2.17 9.58
C GLN A 193 -44.58 -3.13 9.58
N PHE A 194 -44.52 -4.23 8.80
CA PHE A 194 -45.58 -5.22 8.76
C PHE A 194 -45.79 -5.89 10.14
N LEU A 195 -44.69 -6.22 10.83
CA LEU A 195 -44.71 -6.82 12.16
C LEU A 195 -45.00 -5.83 13.30
N ARG A 196 -45.17 -4.53 12.98
CA ARG A 196 -45.41 -3.46 13.96
C ARG A 196 -44.32 -3.35 15.04
N LYS A 197 -43.06 -3.70 14.71
CA LYS A 197 -41.92 -3.62 15.65
C LYS A 197 -41.44 -2.19 15.90
N MET A 198 -41.61 -1.29 14.93
CA MET A 198 -41.27 0.14 15.09
C MET A 198 -42.45 0.90 15.69
N SER A 199 -42.47 1.05 17.01
CA SER A 199 -43.54 1.75 17.75
C SER A 199 -43.09 3.05 18.41
N GLU A 200 -41.79 3.21 18.68
CA GLU A 200 -41.26 4.43 19.29
C GLU A 200 -40.99 5.55 18.27
N PRO A 201 -41.37 6.82 18.56
CA PRO A 201 -41.14 7.95 17.66
C PRO A 201 -39.67 8.17 17.27
N SER A 202 -38.74 7.93 18.19
CA SER A 202 -37.28 8.02 17.99
C SER A 202 -36.81 7.04 16.92
N SER A 203 -37.17 5.76 17.06
CA SER A 203 -36.82 4.69 16.11
C SER A 203 -37.39 4.93 14.71
N ILE A 204 -38.61 5.47 14.62
CA ILE A 204 -39.24 5.83 13.34
C ILE A 204 -38.44 6.94 12.65
N GLN A 205 -38.05 7.99 13.38
CA GLN A 205 -37.27 9.09 12.84
C GLN A 205 -35.88 8.63 12.39
N GLU A 206 -35.22 7.78 13.17
CA GLU A 206 -33.92 7.19 12.84
C GLU A 206 -33.97 6.36 11.54
N SER A 207 -34.95 5.46 11.41
CA SER A 207 -35.16 4.69 10.18
C SER A 207 -35.42 5.59 8.97
N GLN A 208 -36.15 6.70 9.17
CA GLN A 208 -36.39 7.66 8.10
C GLN A 208 -35.12 8.40 7.68
N ASN A 209 -34.28 8.83 8.63
CA ASN A 209 -32.99 9.45 8.35
C ASN A 209 -32.08 8.50 7.56
N LEU A 210 -32.00 7.22 7.95
CA LEU A 210 -31.22 6.23 7.24
C LEU A 210 -31.74 5.99 5.82
N SER A 211 -33.06 5.91 5.62
CA SER A 211 -33.66 5.84 4.27
C SER A 211 -33.23 7.01 3.39
N MET A 212 -33.26 8.24 3.92
CA MET A 212 -32.84 9.43 3.17
C MET A 212 -31.34 9.42 2.89
N PHE A 213 -30.51 9.00 3.84
CA PHE A 213 -29.06 8.90 3.66
C PHE A 213 -28.68 7.92 2.53
N LEU A 214 -29.27 6.71 2.55
CA LEU A 214 -29.00 5.69 1.54
C LEU A 214 -29.61 6.01 0.16
N ALA A 215 -30.69 6.79 0.11
CA ALA A 215 -31.34 7.17 -1.15
C ALA A 215 -30.60 8.28 -1.91
N ASN A 216 -29.94 9.20 -1.21
CA ASN A 216 -29.25 10.33 -1.83
C ASN A 216 -27.85 9.95 -2.31
N HIS A 217 -27.59 10.15 -3.60
CA HIS A 217 -26.27 9.97 -4.20
C HIS A 217 -25.34 11.12 -3.81
N ASN A 218 -24.04 10.85 -3.67
CA ASN A 218 -23.02 11.82 -3.25
C ASN A 218 -23.31 12.52 -1.92
N LYS A 219 -23.99 11.85 -0.99
CA LYS A 219 -24.52 12.49 0.21
C LYS A 219 -23.40 12.92 1.18
N ILE A 220 -22.33 12.14 1.29
CA ILE A 220 -21.20 12.48 2.16
C ILE A 220 -20.46 13.69 1.57
N THR A 221 -20.16 13.67 0.27
CA THR A 221 -19.48 14.76 -0.45
C THR A 221 -20.28 16.06 -0.39
N GLN A 222 -21.59 16.02 -0.66
CA GLN A 222 -22.45 17.20 -0.58
C GLN A 222 -22.50 17.79 0.84
N SER A 223 -22.57 16.92 1.86
CA SER A 223 -22.63 17.38 3.25
C SER A 223 -21.30 18.01 3.68
N LEU A 224 -20.17 17.44 3.22
CA LEU A 224 -18.83 17.99 3.43
C LEU A 224 -18.68 19.36 2.75
N GLN A 225 -19.05 19.49 1.48
CA GLN A 225 -19.01 20.77 0.74
C GLN A 225 -19.83 21.85 1.45
N GLN A 226 -21.09 21.54 1.81
CA GLN A 226 -21.97 22.48 2.51
C GLN A 226 -21.36 22.98 3.83
N GLN A 227 -20.74 22.11 4.61
CA GLN A 227 -20.12 22.51 5.88
C GLN A 227 -18.80 23.27 5.69
N LEU A 228 -18.02 22.95 4.66
CA LEU A 228 -16.77 23.64 4.33
C LEU A 228 -17.01 25.05 3.77
N GLU A 229 -17.97 25.23 2.86
CA GLU A 229 -18.25 26.51 2.21
C GLU A 229 -18.70 27.60 3.20
N VAL A 230 -19.25 27.20 4.36
CA VAL A 230 -19.61 28.10 5.46
C VAL A 230 -18.38 28.63 6.21
N ILE A 231 -17.24 27.94 6.11
CA ILE A 231 -15.99 28.32 6.79
C ILE A 231 -15.20 29.27 5.90
N ASN A 232 -14.99 30.50 6.39
CA ASN A 232 -14.21 31.50 5.68
C ASN A 232 -12.72 31.09 5.59
N GLY A 233 -12.21 30.92 4.37
CA GLY A 233 -10.83 30.54 4.08
C GLY A 233 -10.53 29.05 4.20
N HIS A 234 -11.54 28.17 4.08
CA HIS A 234 -11.32 26.73 4.00
C HIS A 234 -10.46 26.36 2.78
N ASP A 235 -10.66 27.05 1.66
CA ASP A 235 -9.92 26.94 0.40
C ASP A 235 -8.42 27.18 0.59
N GLU A 236 -8.04 28.11 1.47
CA GLU A 236 -6.64 28.36 1.81
C GLU A 236 -5.99 27.18 2.55
N LEU A 237 -6.71 26.49 3.44
CA LEU A 237 -6.18 25.31 4.11
C LEU A 237 -6.11 24.11 3.16
N LEU A 238 -7.16 23.89 2.36
CA LEU A 238 -7.16 22.84 1.34
C LEU A 238 -6.03 23.04 0.32
N ALA A 239 -5.74 24.28 -0.06
CA ALA A 239 -4.61 24.60 -0.92
C ALA A 239 -3.24 24.29 -0.27
N ASP A 240 -3.12 24.30 1.06
CA ASP A 240 -1.91 23.84 1.76
C ASP A 240 -1.76 22.33 1.70
N ILE A 241 -2.86 21.60 1.89
CA ILE A 241 -2.88 20.14 1.77
C ILE A 241 -2.52 19.73 0.34
N VAL A 242 -3.15 20.34 -0.67
CA VAL A 242 -2.88 20.03 -2.09
C VAL A 242 -1.44 20.35 -2.47
N ASN A 243 -0.91 21.51 -2.07
CA ASN A 243 0.48 21.87 -2.36
C ASN A 243 1.48 20.93 -1.69
N LEU A 244 1.20 20.48 -0.46
CA LEU A 244 2.02 19.48 0.21
C LEU A 244 2.02 18.16 -0.56
N CYS A 245 0.86 17.70 -1.02
CA CYS A 245 0.79 16.49 -1.83
C CYS A 245 1.55 16.62 -3.15
N VAL A 246 1.46 17.79 -3.81
CA VAL A 246 2.21 18.09 -5.04
C VAL A 246 3.71 18.03 -4.79
N ASP A 247 4.18 18.64 -3.71
CA ASP A 247 5.59 18.62 -3.31
C ASP A 247 6.07 17.20 -3.00
N TYR A 248 5.30 16.46 -2.21
CA TYR A 248 5.63 15.08 -1.84
C TYR A 248 5.68 14.16 -3.07
N TYR A 249 4.76 14.33 -4.02
CA TYR A 249 4.76 13.53 -5.24
C TYR A 249 5.96 13.86 -6.14
N GLU A 250 6.26 15.16 -6.30
CA GLU A 250 7.38 15.63 -7.13
C GLU A 250 8.75 15.21 -6.55
N ASN A 251 8.89 15.30 -5.23
CA ASN A 251 10.14 15.00 -4.53
C ASN A 251 10.27 13.54 -4.07
N ARG A 252 9.30 12.68 -4.42
CA ARG A 252 9.24 11.26 -4.04
C ARG A 252 9.24 11.02 -2.53
N MET A 253 8.50 11.85 -1.79
CA MET A 253 8.26 11.70 -0.35
C MET A 253 7.10 10.73 -0.09
N PHE A 254 7.29 9.48 -0.51
CA PHE A 254 6.40 8.34 -0.28
C PHE A 254 7.22 7.06 -0.43
N LEU A 255 6.80 5.96 0.20
CA LEU A 255 7.47 4.67 0.04
C LEU A 255 6.58 3.66 -0.68
N THR A 256 5.35 3.47 -0.22
CA THR A 256 4.46 2.40 -0.71
C THR A 256 3.60 2.86 -1.90
N PRO A 257 3.08 1.92 -2.74
CA PRO A 257 2.16 2.27 -3.82
C PRO A 257 0.91 3.01 -3.32
N ASN A 258 0.35 2.57 -2.20
CA ASN A 258 -0.83 3.19 -1.58
C ASN A 258 -0.58 4.65 -1.15
N GLU A 259 0.60 4.95 -0.60
CA GLU A 259 0.99 6.32 -0.27
C GLU A 259 1.13 7.19 -1.53
N LYS A 260 1.76 6.68 -2.59
CA LYS A 260 1.87 7.37 -3.88
C LYS A 260 0.48 7.72 -4.43
N HIS A 261 -0.42 6.75 -4.50
CA HIS A 261 -1.77 6.93 -5.04
C HIS A 261 -2.65 7.82 -4.16
N MET A 262 -2.45 7.78 -2.84
CA MET A 262 -3.12 8.69 -1.90
C MET A 262 -2.86 10.16 -2.24
N LEU A 263 -1.61 10.54 -2.50
CA LEU A 263 -1.26 11.92 -2.84
C LEU A 263 -2.06 12.43 -4.05
N LEU A 264 -2.19 11.60 -5.09
CA LEU A 264 -2.94 11.94 -6.30
C LEU A 264 -4.45 12.05 -6.05
N LYS A 265 -5.01 11.13 -5.26
CA LYS A 265 -6.44 11.18 -4.86
C LYS A 265 -6.76 12.43 -4.06
N VAL A 266 -5.87 12.81 -3.12
CA VAL A 266 -6.02 14.05 -2.33
C VAL A 266 -5.89 15.30 -3.20
N MET A 267 -4.98 15.32 -4.19
CA MET A 267 -4.93 16.42 -5.15
C MET A 267 -6.27 16.58 -5.89
N GLY A 268 -6.81 15.47 -6.41
CA GLY A 268 -8.03 15.50 -7.25
C GLY A 268 -9.24 15.94 -6.45
N PHE A 269 -9.54 15.25 -5.35
CA PHE A 269 -10.70 15.58 -4.54
C PHE A 269 -10.52 16.89 -3.76
N GLY A 270 -9.28 17.25 -3.40
CA GLY A 270 -8.95 18.56 -2.82
C GLY A 270 -9.29 19.70 -3.77
N LEU A 271 -8.89 19.62 -5.04
CA LEU A 271 -9.27 20.60 -6.06
C LEU A 271 -10.78 20.66 -6.28
N TYR A 272 -11.45 19.51 -6.30
CA TYR A 272 -12.91 19.43 -6.42
C TYR A 272 -13.62 20.13 -5.27
N LEU A 273 -13.16 19.97 -4.03
CA LEU A 273 -13.73 20.65 -2.85
C LEU A 273 -13.39 22.14 -2.81
N MET A 274 -12.29 22.56 -3.42
CA MET A 274 -11.88 23.97 -3.51
C MET A 274 -12.62 24.75 -4.61
N ASP A 275 -13.20 24.06 -5.59
CA ASP A 275 -13.89 24.69 -6.72
C ASP A 275 -15.41 24.64 -6.51
N GLY A 276 -15.94 25.70 -5.89
CA GLY A 276 -17.34 25.77 -5.44
C GLY A 276 -17.95 27.15 -5.63
N SER A 277 -19.00 27.46 -4.87
CA SER A 277 -19.71 28.73 -5.00
C SER A 277 -18.88 29.94 -4.52
N ASN A 278 -18.09 29.72 -3.46
CA ASN A 278 -17.33 30.78 -2.77
C ASN A 278 -15.84 30.82 -3.15
N SER A 279 -15.31 29.79 -3.84
CA SER A 279 -13.90 29.63 -4.18
C SER A 279 -13.74 29.14 -5.63
N ASN A 280 -12.65 29.51 -6.27
CA ASN A 280 -12.39 29.17 -7.67
C ASN A 280 -10.90 28.84 -7.86
N ILE A 281 -10.61 27.60 -8.24
CA ILE A 281 -9.23 27.09 -8.34
C ILE A 281 -8.41 27.81 -9.41
N TYR A 282 -9.04 28.26 -10.49
CA TYR A 282 -8.37 28.96 -11.59
C TYR A 282 -7.92 30.37 -11.19
N LYS A 283 -8.69 31.05 -10.34
CA LYS A 283 -8.27 32.33 -9.73
C LYS A 283 -7.14 32.14 -8.73
N MET A 284 -7.13 31.03 -7.99
CA MET A 284 -6.04 30.68 -7.07
C MET A 284 -4.74 30.37 -7.83
N ASP A 285 -4.84 29.63 -8.94
CA ASP A 285 -3.74 29.36 -9.88
C ASP A 285 -3.18 30.66 -10.48
N ALA A 286 -4.03 31.59 -10.90
CA ALA A 286 -3.60 32.91 -11.39
C ALA A 286 -2.84 33.72 -10.33
N LYS A 287 -3.18 33.55 -9.04
CA LYS A 287 -2.45 34.11 -7.90
C LYS A 287 -1.21 33.30 -7.49
N LYS A 288 -0.89 32.23 -8.22
CA LYS A 288 0.19 31.27 -7.90
C LYS A 288 0.04 30.62 -6.52
N ARG A 289 -1.19 30.52 -6.01
CA ARG A 289 -1.47 29.90 -4.71
C ARG A 289 -1.42 28.37 -4.79
N ILE A 290 -1.79 27.83 -5.93
CA ILE A 290 -1.69 26.42 -6.33
C ILE A 290 -1.08 26.37 -7.75
N ASN A 291 -0.62 25.19 -8.18
CA ASN A 291 -0.05 25.01 -9.51
C ASN A 291 -0.82 23.92 -10.27
N LEU A 292 -1.83 24.33 -11.04
CA LEU A 292 -2.66 23.39 -11.81
C LEU A 292 -1.86 22.71 -12.92
N GLY A 293 -0.84 23.36 -13.47
CA GLY A 293 0.01 22.78 -14.51
C GLY A 293 0.82 21.56 -14.05
N LYS A 294 1.29 21.55 -12.79
CA LYS A 294 1.93 20.36 -12.20
C LYS A 294 0.92 19.23 -12.02
N ILE A 295 -0.25 19.53 -11.49
CA ILE A 295 -1.30 18.53 -11.23
C ILE A 295 -1.79 17.92 -12.55
N ASP A 296 -2.03 18.73 -13.58
CA ASP A 296 -2.38 18.26 -14.94
C ASP A 296 -1.32 17.28 -15.49
N LYS A 297 -0.03 17.59 -15.32
CA LYS A 297 1.06 16.70 -15.73
C LYS A 297 1.05 15.39 -14.95
N PHE A 298 0.78 15.43 -13.64
CA PHE A 298 0.71 14.22 -12.82
C PHE A 298 -0.50 13.36 -13.17
N PHE A 299 -1.64 13.97 -13.48
CA PHE A 299 -2.88 13.29 -13.86
C PHE A 299 -2.85 12.69 -15.28
N LYS A 300 -1.76 12.86 -16.02
CA LYS A 300 -1.49 11.99 -17.18
C LYS A 300 -1.35 10.53 -16.79
N LEU A 301 -0.98 10.24 -15.53
CA LEU A 301 -1.36 8.99 -14.88
C LEU A 301 -2.85 9.12 -14.54
N GLN A 302 -3.69 8.57 -15.40
CA GLN A 302 -5.14 8.76 -15.37
C GLN A 302 -5.87 7.99 -14.27
N VAL A 303 -5.42 6.77 -13.94
CA VAL A 303 -6.22 5.82 -13.14
C VAL A 303 -5.41 5.27 -11.98
N VAL A 304 -6.00 5.25 -10.79
CA VAL A 304 -5.43 4.63 -9.60
C VAL A 304 -6.50 3.87 -8.80
N PRO A 305 -6.11 2.89 -7.96
CA PRO A 305 -7.03 2.21 -7.05
C PRO A 305 -7.70 3.18 -6.06
N LEU A 306 -9.03 3.13 -6.00
CA LEU A 306 -9.78 3.83 -4.96
C LEU A 306 -9.95 2.91 -3.74
N PHE A 307 -10.56 1.73 -3.93
CA PHE A 307 -10.72 0.69 -2.93
C PHE A 307 -11.07 -0.67 -3.58
N GLY A 308 -10.32 -1.73 -3.29
CA GLY A 308 -10.54 -3.02 -3.94
C GLY A 308 -10.36 -2.95 -5.47
N ASP A 309 -11.29 -3.58 -6.19
CA ASP A 309 -11.40 -3.47 -7.65
C ASP A 309 -12.08 -2.18 -8.14
N MET A 310 -12.57 -1.32 -7.23
CA MET A 310 -13.09 0.00 -7.59
C MET A 310 -11.94 0.98 -7.83
N GLN A 311 -11.86 1.47 -9.06
CA GLN A 311 -10.83 2.42 -9.51
C GLN A 311 -11.37 3.85 -9.52
N ILE A 312 -10.47 4.83 -9.56
CA ILE A 312 -10.82 6.23 -9.79
C ILE A 312 -10.02 6.80 -10.95
N GLU A 313 -10.73 7.41 -11.90
CA GLU A 313 -10.14 8.27 -12.91
C GLU A 313 -9.88 9.65 -12.31
N LEU A 314 -8.62 10.06 -12.20
CA LEU A 314 -8.24 11.31 -11.55
C LEU A 314 -8.78 12.54 -12.29
N SER A 315 -8.92 12.47 -13.61
CA SER A 315 -9.52 13.52 -14.44
C SER A 315 -11.00 13.77 -14.11
N ARG A 316 -11.71 12.77 -13.59
CA ARG A 316 -13.14 12.90 -13.23
C ARG A 316 -13.38 14.00 -12.20
N TYR A 317 -12.47 14.17 -11.23
CA TYR A 317 -12.57 15.27 -10.25
C TYR A 317 -12.46 16.65 -10.91
N ILE A 318 -11.69 16.75 -11.99
CA ILE A 318 -11.53 17.98 -12.76
C ILE A 318 -12.76 18.22 -13.63
N GLU A 319 -13.20 17.20 -14.38
CA GLU A 319 -14.33 17.29 -15.31
C GLU A 319 -15.66 17.61 -14.63
N THR A 320 -15.81 17.18 -13.37
CA THR A 320 -17.02 17.42 -12.57
C THR A 320 -16.93 18.65 -11.66
N SER A 321 -15.82 19.39 -11.69
CA SER A 321 -15.66 20.63 -10.91
C SER A 321 -16.55 21.77 -11.42
N ALA A 322 -16.93 22.70 -10.53
CA ALA A 322 -17.95 23.71 -10.80
C ALA A 322 -17.63 24.61 -12.00
N HIS A 323 -16.36 24.95 -12.23
CA HIS A 323 -15.91 25.88 -13.26
C HIS A 323 -15.13 25.22 -14.41
N TYR A 324 -15.22 23.90 -14.57
CA TYR A 324 -14.48 23.15 -15.60
C TYR A 324 -14.81 23.61 -17.02
N GLU A 325 -16.10 23.75 -17.34
CA GLU A 325 -16.59 24.01 -18.70
C GLU A 325 -15.99 25.27 -19.34
N GLU A 326 -15.81 26.32 -18.54
CA GLU A 326 -15.22 27.60 -18.97
C GLU A 326 -13.70 27.52 -19.14
N ASN A 327 -13.06 26.49 -18.60
CA ASN A 327 -11.60 26.37 -18.44
C ASN A 327 -11.02 25.07 -19.04
N LYS A 328 -11.75 24.39 -19.92
CA LYS A 328 -11.32 23.12 -20.55
C LYS A 328 -9.93 23.18 -21.18
N SER A 329 -9.58 24.31 -21.80
CA SER A 329 -8.30 24.50 -22.49
C SER A 329 -7.08 24.45 -21.58
N LYS A 330 -7.24 24.55 -20.25
CA LYS A 330 -6.15 24.44 -19.27
C LYS A 330 -5.72 23.00 -18.99
N TRP A 331 -6.53 22.01 -19.36
CA TRP A 331 -6.32 20.61 -18.98
C TRP A 331 -5.97 19.74 -20.19
N THR A 332 -4.86 19.01 -20.07
CA THR A 332 -4.44 17.99 -21.04
C THR A 332 -4.72 16.58 -20.53
N CYS A 333 -4.83 16.38 -19.21
CA CYS A 333 -5.15 15.09 -18.61
C CYS A 333 -6.56 14.58 -18.94
N THR A 334 -7.49 15.48 -19.30
CA THR A 334 -8.86 15.13 -19.73
C THR A 334 -8.93 14.73 -21.21
N GLN A 335 -7.81 14.77 -21.93
CA GLN A 335 -7.74 14.32 -23.32
C GLN A 335 -7.29 12.86 -23.35
N SER A 336 -8.00 12.02 -24.11
CA SER A 336 -7.71 10.58 -24.24
C SER A 336 -6.37 10.36 -24.97
N SER A 337 -5.28 10.34 -24.21
CA SER A 337 -3.97 9.90 -24.68
C SER A 337 -3.50 8.75 -23.80
N ILE A 338 -3.14 7.63 -24.41
CA ILE A 338 -2.64 6.46 -23.69
C ILE A 338 -1.24 6.83 -23.18
N SER A 339 -1.08 6.88 -21.86
CA SER A 339 0.23 7.12 -21.25
C SER A 339 1.17 5.94 -21.54
N PRO A 340 2.42 6.18 -21.96
CA PRO A 340 3.44 5.11 -22.08
C PRO A 340 3.63 4.32 -20.78
N GLN A 341 3.28 4.92 -19.63
CA GLN A 341 3.33 4.28 -18.32
C GLN A 341 2.43 3.03 -18.20
N TYR A 342 1.40 2.89 -19.05
CA TYR A 342 0.55 1.70 -19.08
C TYR A 342 1.06 0.61 -20.01
N ASN A 343 2.11 0.87 -20.80
CA ASN A 343 2.78 -0.15 -21.60
C ASN A 343 3.87 -0.81 -20.75
N LEU A 344 3.54 -1.94 -20.13
CA LEU A 344 4.49 -2.68 -19.31
C LEU A 344 5.66 -3.22 -20.15
N CYS A 345 5.39 -3.65 -21.39
CA CYS A 345 6.38 -4.25 -22.28
C CYS A 345 7.54 -3.28 -22.59
N GLU A 346 7.27 -1.99 -22.77
CA GLU A 346 8.32 -0.97 -22.97
C GLU A 346 9.16 -0.75 -21.71
N GLN A 347 8.61 -0.99 -20.53
CA GLN A 347 9.28 -0.79 -19.24
C GLN A 347 10.10 -2.02 -18.81
N MET A 348 9.86 -3.19 -19.41
CA MET A 348 10.54 -4.44 -19.04
C MET A 348 12.05 -4.37 -19.12
N VAL A 349 12.61 -3.64 -20.10
CA VAL A 349 14.07 -3.49 -20.25
C VAL A 349 14.66 -2.85 -18.99
N GLN A 350 14.12 -1.71 -18.58
CA GLN A 350 14.60 -1.00 -17.39
C GLN A 350 14.37 -1.81 -16.11
N ILE A 351 13.23 -2.50 -16.00
CA ILE A 351 12.91 -3.33 -14.82
C ILE A 351 13.93 -4.46 -14.69
N ARG A 352 14.23 -5.19 -15.77
CA ARG A 352 15.23 -6.27 -15.78
C ARG A 352 16.63 -5.76 -15.44
N ASP A 353 17.03 -4.62 -16.00
CA ASP A 353 18.34 -4.01 -15.72
C ASP A 353 18.45 -3.58 -14.25
N ASP A 354 17.41 -2.92 -13.71
CA ASP A 354 17.36 -2.52 -12.31
C ASP A 354 17.42 -3.75 -11.38
N HIS A 355 16.69 -4.82 -11.72
CA HIS A 355 16.66 -6.09 -10.98
C HIS A 355 18.04 -6.76 -10.94
N ILE A 356 18.69 -6.93 -12.09
CA ILE A 356 20.03 -7.56 -12.19
C ILE A 356 21.03 -6.75 -11.36
N ARG A 357 21.05 -5.42 -11.51
CA ARG A 357 21.99 -4.55 -10.80
C ARG A 357 21.80 -4.64 -9.29
N PHE A 358 20.55 -4.51 -8.81
CA PHE A 358 20.27 -4.50 -7.39
C PHE A 358 20.52 -5.85 -6.73
N ILE A 359 20.06 -6.95 -7.32
CA ILE A 359 20.27 -8.29 -6.75
C ILE A 359 21.75 -8.66 -6.73
N SER A 360 22.52 -8.28 -7.76
CA SER A 360 23.96 -8.52 -7.77
C SER A 360 24.68 -7.79 -6.64
N GLU A 361 24.26 -6.57 -6.32
CA GLU A 361 24.76 -5.81 -5.18
C GLU A 361 24.33 -6.44 -3.85
N LEU A 362 23.04 -6.74 -3.68
CA LEU A 362 22.47 -7.37 -2.49
C LEU A 362 23.15 -8.71 -2.16
N ALA A 363 23.35 -9.55 -3.17
CA ALA A 363 23.99 -10.86 -3.01
C ALA A 363 25.44 -10.75 -2.53
N ARG A 364 26.16 -9.67 -2.90
CA ARG A 364 27.53 -9.44 -2.39
C ARG A 364 27.53 -9.18 -0.89
N TYR A 365 26.60 -8.35 -0.40
CA TYR A 365 26.46 -8.08 1.03
C TYR A 365 25.98 -9.33 1.78
N SER A 366 24.98 -10.06 1.27
CA SER A 366 24.54 -11.32 1.89
C SER A 366 25.67 -12.35 1.99
N ASN A 367 26.44 -12.55 0.92
CA ASN A 367 27.57 -13.49 0.93
C ASN A 367 28.69 -13.02 1.87
N SER A 368 28.96 -11.70 1.96
CA SER A 368 29.95 -11.21 2.91
C SER A 368 29.50 -11.48 4.34
N GLU A 369 28.23 -11.23 4.69
CA GLU A 369 27.71 -11.55 6.03
C GLU A 369 27.85 -13.05 6.36
N VAL A 370 27.51 -13.93 5.43
CA VAL A 370 27.60 -15.39 5.63
C VAL A 370 29.07 -15.85 5.79
N VAL A 371 30.01 -15.23 5.07
CA VAL A 371 31.43 -15.57 5.15
C VAL A 371 32.08 -14.96 6.40
N THR A 372 31.71 -13.73 6.77
CA THR A 372 32.27 -13.01 7.94
C THR A 372 31.58 -13.33 9.25
N GLY A 373 30.40 -13.95 9.25
CA GLY A 373 29.72 -14.48 10.44
C GLY A 373 30.53 -15.57 11.18
N SER A 374 31.60 -16.08 10.55
CA SER A 374 32.61 -16.94 11.17
C SER A 374 33.70 -16.18 11.98
N GLY A 375 33.68 -14.84 11.96
CA GLY A 375 34.61 -13.97 12.67
C GLY A 375 33.94 -13.20 13.82
N LEU A 376 34.04 -13.75 15.02
CA LEU A 376 33.76 -13.04 16.28
C LEU A 376 34.60 -11.73 16.36
N ASP A 377 33.98 -10.65 16.85
CA ASP A 377 34.59 -9.47 17.49
C ASP A 377 34.94 -8.17 16.72
N SER A 378 34.35 -7.85 15.56
CA SER A 378 34.39 -6.46 15.07
C SER A 378 33.00 -5.87 14.82
N GLN A 379 32.58 -4.92 15.68
CA GLN A 379 31.46 -4.03 15.37
C GLN A 379 31.73 -3.34 14.03
N LYS A 380 30.75 -3.34 13.12
CA LYS A 380 30.85 -2.64 11.84
C LYS A 380 30.99 -1.13 12.08
N SER A 381 31.64 -0.47 11.15
CA SER A 381 31.75 0.99 11.13
C SER A 381 30.40 1.65 10.80
N ASP A 382 30.27 2.93 11.16
CA ASP A 382 29.09 3.75 10.84
C ASP A 382 28.82 3.77 9.31
N GLU A 383 29.87 3.73 8.49
CA GLU A 383 29.75 3.74 7.02
C GLU A 383 29.17 2.42 6.48
N GLU A 384 29.64 1.28 6.99
CA GLU A 384 29.11 -0.05 6.61
C GLU A 384 27.63 -0.20 7.02
N TYR A 385 27.25 0.29 8.20
CA TYR A 385 25.83 0.31 8.60
C TYR A 385 25.00 1.27 7.73
N ARG A 386 25.58 2.38 7.29
CA ARG A 386 24.92 3.31 6.37
C ARG A 386 24.69 2.70 5.00
N GLU A 387 25.67 1.98 4.45
CA GLU A 387 25.52 1.28 3.16
C GLU A 387 24.36 0.26 3.19
N LEU A 388 24.25 -0.52 4.28
CA LEU A 388 23.17 -1.48 4.48
C LEU A 388 21.80 -0.78 4.67
N PHE A 389 21.76 0.35 5.37
CA PHE A 389 20.56 1.20 5.49
C PHE A 389 20.10 1.70 4.11
N ASP A 390 21.03 2.21 3.30
CA ASP A 390 20.75 2.72 1.96
C ASP A 390 20.32 1.60 1.01
N LEU A 391 20.89 0.40 1.15
CA LEU A 391 20.49 -0.80 0.41
C LEU A 391 19.06 -1.24 0.77
N ALA A 392 18.70 -1.23 2.06
CA ALA A 392 17.35 -1.55 2.53
C ALA A 392 16.30 -0.59 1.94
N LEU A 393 16.57 0.71 2.01
CA LEU A 393 15.67 1.72 1.46
C LEU A 393 15.54 1.61 -0.07
N ARG A 394 16.66 1.46 -0.79
CA ARG A 394 16.66 1.27 -2.25
C ARG A 394 15.87 0.04 -2.67
N GLY A 395 16.00 -1.08 -1.94
CA GLY A 395 15.26 -2.30 -2.20
C GLY A 395 13.75 -2.13 -2.03
N LEU A 396 13.31 -1.48 -0.95
CA LEU A 396 11.89 -1.16 -0.72
C LEU A 396 11.33 -0.23 -1.80
N GLN A 397 12.08 0.79 -2.21
CA GLN A 397 11.69 1.72 -3.27
C GLN A 397 11.59 1.02 -4.64
N LEU A 398 12.48 0.06 -4.92
CA LEU A 398 12.48 -0.70 -6.16
C LEU A 398 11.27 -1.65 -6.23
N LEU A 399 11.01 -2.39 -5.15
CA LEU A 399 9.82 -3.24 -5.01
C LEU A 399 8.53 -2.43 -5.17
N SER A 400 8.43 -1.29 -4.46
CA SER A 400 7.28 -0.39 -4.57
C SER A 400 7.07 0.12 -5.99
N LYS A 401 8.14 0.49 -6.70
CA LYS A 401 8.07 0.91 -8.11
C LYS A 401 7.47 -0.18 -8.99
N TRP A 402 7.93 -1.43 -8.84
CA TRP A 402 7.43 -2.55 -9.66
C TRP A 402 5.98 -2.91 -9.33
N SER A 403 5.61 -3.01 -8.05
CA SER A 403 4.23 -3.26 -7.62
C SER A 403 3.29 -2.16 -8.11
N THR A 404 3.75 -0.91 -8.05
CA THR A 404 3.03 0.25 -8.60
C THR A 404 2.75 0.07 -10.10
N HIS A 405 3.73 -0.38 -10.89
CA HIS A 405 3.51 -0.61 -12.34
C HIS A 405 2.48 -1.71 -12.61
N VAL A 406 2.55 -2.84 -11.88
CA VAL A 406 1.57 -3.93 -12.01
C VAL A 406 0.16 -3.41 -11.69
N MET A 407 0.01 -2.73 -10.56
CA MET A 407 -1.28 -2.23 -10.10
C MET A 407 -1.83 -1.10 -10.99
N GLU A 408 -1.01 -0.18 -11.49
CA GLU A 408 -1.46 0.89 -12.40
C GLU A 408 -1.91 0.35 -13.75
N VAL A 409 -1.21 -0.64 -14.32
CA VAL A 409 -1.63 -1.31 -15.56
C VAL A 409 -2.96 -2.04 -15.35
N TYR A 410 -3.08 -2.80 -14.25
CA TYR A 410 -4.33 -3.47 -13.90
C TYR A 410 -5.48 -2.48 -13.71
N SER A 411 -5.27 -1.41 -12.95
CA SER A 411 -6.27 -0.37 -12.68
C SER A 411 -6.77 0.29 -13.97
N TRP A 412 -5.85 0.63 -14.87
CA TRP A 412 -6.19 1.24 -16.16
C TRP A 412 -7.03 0.30 -17.04
N LYS A 413 -6.67 -0.99 -17.08
CA LYS A 413 -7.41 -2.01 -17.86
C LYS A 413 -8.81 -2.27 -17.30
N LEU A 414 -9.01 -2.14 -15.98
CA LEU A 414 -10.33 -2.28 -15.37
C LEU A 414 -11.33 -1.20 -15.82
N VAL A 415 -10.88 0.05 -15.98
CA VAL A 415 -11.76 1.15 -16.43
C VAL A 415 -11.81 1.30 -17.96
N HIS A 416 -10.89 0.67 -18.68
CA HIS A 416 -10.86 0.63 -20.15
C HIS A 416 -11.06 -0.81 -20.66
N PRO A 417 -12.25 -1.42 -20.47
CA PRO A 417 -12.52 -2.76 -20.99
C PRO A 417 -12.42 -2.77 -22.51
N THR A 418 -11.79 -3.81 -23.05
CA THR A 418 -11.65 -3.96 -24.50
C THR A 418 -13.01 -4.18 -25.19
N ASP A 419 -12.98 -4.17 -26.51
CA ASP A 419 -14.12 -4.51 -27.34
C ASP A 419 -13.66 -5.27 -28.61
N LYS A 420 -14.64 -5.65 -29.43
CA LYS A 420 -14.42 -6.36 -30.71
C LYS A 420 -13.60 -5.58 -31.74
N PHE A 421 -13.49 -4.25 -31.59
CA PHE A 421 -12.74 -3.41 -32.53
C PHE A 421 -11.26 -3.36 -32.14
N CYS A 422 -10.97 -3.29 -30.84
CA CYS A 422 -9.61 -3.33 -30.30
C CYS A 422 -9.04 -4.75 -30.25
N ASN A 423 -9.86 -5.75 -29.90
CA ASN A 423 -9.48 -7.16 -29.87
C ASN A 423 -10.48 -8.01 -30.67
N LYS A 424 -10.02 -8.58 -31.80
CA LYS A 424 -10.87 -9.40 -32.70
C LYS A 424 -11.38 -10.69 -32.05
N ASP A 425 -10.67 -11.21 -31.05
CA ASP A 425 -11.04 -12.42 -30.34
C ASP A 425 -12.04 -12.15 -29.19
N CYS A 426 -12.34 -10.87 -28.90
CA CYS A 426 -13.33 -10.47 -27.91
C CYS A 426 -14.76 -10.59 -28.47
N PRO A 427 -15.61 -11.49 -27.92
CA PRO A 427 -17.00 -11.59 -28.34
C PRO A 427 -17.78 -10.30 -28.04
N GLY A 428 -18.70 -9.91 -28.92
CA GLY A 428 -19.62 -8.78 -28.67
C GLY A 428 -20.60 -9.02 -27.51
N THR A 429 -20.73 -10.26 -27.03
CA THR A 429 -21.58 -10.66 -25.91
C THR A 429 -20.82 -10.81 -24.59
N ALA A 430 -19.50 -10.61 -24.59
CA ALA A 430 -18.67 -10.74 -23.39
C ALA A 430 -19.07 -9.68 -22.36
N GLU A 431 -19.22 -10.12 -21.10
CA GLU A 431 -19.57 -9.22 -20.01
C GLU A 431 -18.42 -8.27 -19.68
N GLU A 432 -18.73 -7.15 -19.03
CA GLU A 432 -17.77 -6.06 -18.83
C GLU A 432 -16.51 -6.50 -18.09
N TYR A 433 -16.64 -7.27 -17.01
CA TYR A 433 -15.48 -7.76 -16.26
C TYR A 433 -14.59 -8.70 -17.10
N GLU A 434 -15.17 -9.56 -17.93
CA GLU A 434 -14.41 -10.43 -18.84
C GLU A 434 -13.64 -9.62 -19.90
N ARG A 435 -14.23 -8.51 -20.38
CA ARG A 435 -13.59 -7.56 -21.29
C ARG A 435 -12.54 -6.69 -20.60
N ALA A 436 -12.68 -6.47 -19.30
CA ALA A 436 -11.73 -5.73 -18.47
C ALA A 436 -10.50 -6.57 -18.10
N THR A 437 -10.67 -7.88 -17.91
CA THR A 437 -9.60 -8.82 -17.55
C THR A 437 -9.20 -9.71 -18.73
N ARG A 438 -9.83 -10.87 -18.91
CA ARG A 438 -9.45 -11.95 -19.83
C ARG A 438 -9.05 -11.49 -21.23
N TYR A 439 -9.87 -10.64 -21.84
CA TYR A 439 -9.66 -10.19 -23.22
C TYR A 439 -8.78 -8.94 -23.34
N ASN A 440 -8.42 -8.31 -22.23
CA ASN A 440 -7.74 -7.01 -22.22
C ASN A 440 -6.21 -7.11 -22.19
N TYR A 441 -5.66 -8.34 -22.16
CA TYR A 441 -4.22 -8.58 -22.13
C TYR A 441 -3.76 -9.43 -23.31
N THR A 442 -2.75 -8.95 -24.04
CA THR A 442 -2.06 -9.76 -25.05
C THR A 442 -1.22 -10.86 -24.40
N SER A 443 -0.70 -11.78 -25.23
CA SER A 443 0.21 -12.83 -24.76
C SER A 443 1.45 -12.24 -24.09
N GLU A 444 2.03 -11.22 -24.72
CA GLU A 444 3.23 -10.53 -24.27
C GLU A 444 2.99 -9.75 -22.99
N GLU A 445 1.84 -9.06 -22.86
CA GLU A 445 1.48 -8.36 -21.62
C GLU A 445 1.32 -9.34 -20.45
N LYS A 446 0.70 -10.51 -20.67
CA LYS A 446 0.57 -11.55 -19.64
C LYS A 446 1.93 -12.07 -19.18
N PHE A 447 2.84 -12.38 -20.11
CA PHE A 447 4.20 -12.81 -19.75
C PHE A 447 4.99 -11.73 -19.02
N ALA A 448 4.91 -10.47 -19.49
CA ALA A 448 5.55 -9.34 -18.83
C ALA A 448 5.04 -9.16 -17.39
N LEU A 449 3.72 -9.27 -17.16
CA LEU A 449 3.14 -9.22 -15.81
C LEU A 449 3.69 -10.32 -14.92
N VAL A 450 3.72 -11.57 -15.39
CA VAL A 450 4.27 -12.69 -14.60
C VAL A 450 5.72 -12.47 -14.25
N GLU A 451 6.53 -11.99 -15.19
CA GLU A 451 7.95 -11.73 -14.95
C GLU A 451 8.15 -10.65 -13.88
N VAL A 452 7.36 -9.57 -13.92
CA VAL A 452 7.43 -8.51 -12.89
C VAL A 452 6.95 -9.02 -11.53
N ILE A 453 5.86 -9.80 -11.49
CA ILE A 453 5.37 -10.42 -10.25
C ILE A 453 6.45 -11.32 -9.64
N ALA A 454 7.12 -12.12 -10.47
CA ALA A 454 8.20 -12.97 -10.02
C ALA A 454 9.43 -12.19 -9.52
N MET A 455 9.81 -11.10 -10.19
CA MET A 455 10.89 -10.23 -9.74
C MET A 455 10.56 -9.56 -8.39
N ILE A 456 9.31 -9.12 -8.19
CA ILE A 456 8.82 -8.57 -6.92
C ILE A 456 8.93 -9.63 -5.82
N LYS A 457 8.32 -10.79 -6.04
CA LYS A 457 8.23 -11.88 -5.05
C LYS A 457 9.60 -12.50 -4.76
N GLY A 458 10.44 -12.69 -5.78
CA GLY A 458 11.80 -13.18 -5.63
C GLY A 458 12.69 -12.21 -4.84
N LEU A 459 12.63 -10.91 -5.14
CA LEU A 459 13.38 -9.92 -4.37
C LEU A 459 12.82 -9.76 -2.95
N GLN A 460 11.50 -9.89 -2.74
CA GLN A 460 10.89 -9.89 -1.41
C GLN A 460 11.48 -11.00 -0.52
N VAL A 461 11.68 -12.21 -1.06
CA VAL A 461 12.35 -13.32 -0.35
C VAL A 461 13.76 -12.92 0.07
N LEU A 462 14.55 -12.38 -0.85
CA LEU A 462 15.94 -11.99 -0.57
C LEU A 462 16.02 -10.89 0.48
N MET A 463 15.16 -9.87 0.38
CA MET A 463 15.08 -8.78 1.35
C MET A 463 14.62 -9.27 2.73
N GLY A 464 13.66 -10.21 2.77
CA GLY A 464 13.19 -10.84 4.00
C GLY A 464 14.27 -11.68 4.69
N ARG A 465 15.08 -12.43 3.93
CA ARG A 465 16.24 -13.17 4.48
C ARG A 465 17.30 -12.26 5.09
N MET A 466 17.43 -11.03 4.61
CA MET A 466 18.34 -10.02 5.16
C MET A 466 17.71 -9.17 6.27
N GLU A 467 16.48 -9.46 6.70
CA GLU A 467 15.74 -8.63 7.65
C GLU A 467 16.52 -8.39 8.95
N SER A 468 17.12 -9.42 9.56
CA SER A 468 17.90 -9.27 10.80
C SER A 468 19.08 -8.30 10.64
N VAL A 469 19.85 -8.47 9.56
CA VAL A 469 21.01 -7.62 9.21
C VAL A 469 20.55 -6.18 8.96
N PHE A 470 19.48 -5.99 8.19
CA PHE A 470 18.92 -4.67 7.91
C PHE A 470 18.42 -4.01 9.18
N ASN A 471 17.66 -4.71 10.01
CA ASN A 471 17.11 -4.19 11.26
C ASN A 471 18.21 -3.69 12.20
N GLN A 472 19.33 -4.41 12.30
CA GLN A 472 20.49 -3.97 13.08
C GLN A 472 21.13 -2.71 12.46
N ALA A 473 21.42 -2.73 11.17
CA ALA A 473 22.05 -1.60 10.48
C ALA A 473 21.18 -0.34 10.53
N ILE A 474 19.88 -0.49 10.29
CA ILE A 474 18.90 0.60 10.32
C ILE A 474 18.87 1.28 11.68
N ARG A 475 18.78 0.50 12.77
CA ARG A 475 18.73 1.05 14.12
C ARG A 475 20.00 1.80 14.48
N ASN A 476 21.18 1.25 14.14
CA ASN A 476 22.46 1.94 14.38
C ASN A 476 22.57 3.24 13.57
N THR A 477 22.26 3.21 12.27
CA THR A 477 22.34 4.38 11.39
C THR A 477 21.37 5.48 11.81
N ILE A 478 20.11 5.13 12.13
CA ILE A 478 19.12 6.10 12.60
C ILE A 478 19.54 6.70 13.95
N TYR A 479 20.01 5.88 14.88
CA TYR A 479 20.49 6.36 16.18
C TYR A 479 21.67 7.33 16.01
N ALA A 480 22.69 6.92 15.25
CA ALA A 480 23.87 7.74 14.99
C ALA A 480 23.48 9.07 14.34
N ALA A 481 22.67 9.05 13.27
CA ALA A 481 22.21 10.26 12.60
C ALA A 481 21.42 11.19 13.55
N LEU A 482 20.54 10.63 14.39
CA LEU A 482 19.75 11.40 15.34
C LEU A 482 20.62 12.03 16.44
N GLN A 483 21.54 11.28 17.02
CA GLN A 483 22.40 11.75 18.08
C GLN A 483 23.47 12.72 17.58
N ASP A 484 24.10 12.46 16.43
CA ASP A 484 25.08 13.38 15.83
C ASP A 484 24.41 14.70 15.47
N PHE A 485 23.20 14.64 14.89
CA PHE A 485 22.45 15.85 14.59
C PHE A 485 22.12 16.64 15.86
N ALA A 486 21.57 15.99 16.89
CA ALA A 486 21.10 16.67 18.09
C ALA A 486 22.22 17.14 19.03
N GLN A 487 23.26 16.33 19.21
CA GLN A 487 24.37 16.60 20.13
C GLN A 487 25.47 17.45 19.49
N MET A 488 25.70 17.33 18.18
CA MET A 488 26.78 18.05 17.47
C MET A 488 26.22 19.14 16.55
N THR A 489 25.39 18.79 15.56
CA THR A 489 24.93 19.75 14.54
C THR A 489 24.11 20.88 15.14
N LEU A 490 23.27 20.60 16.15
CA LEU A 490 22.46 21.63 16.81
C LEU A 490 23.24 22.54 17.79
N ARG A 491 24.54 22.30 18.04
CA ARG A 491 25.36 23.17 18.91
C ARG A 491 25.50 24.57 18.36
N GLU A 492 25.82 24.70 17.07
CA GLU A 492 26.02 26.01 16.42
C GLU A 492 24.73 26.85 16.38
N PRO A 493 23.56 26.36 15.92
CA PRO A 493 22.32 27.13 16.00
C PRO A 493 21.95 27.52 17.43
N LEU A 494 22.16 26.62 18.41
CA LEU A 494 21.89 26.94 19.81
C LEU A 494 22.81 28.05 20.31
N ARG A 495 24.13 27.97 20.04
CA ARG A 495 25.10 29.00 20.39
C ARG A 495 24.71 30.35 19.82
N GLN A 496 24.33 30.38 18.55
CA GLN A 496 23.90 31.62 17.90
C GLN A 496 22.60 32.18 18.52
N ALA A 497 21.64 31.30 18.83
CA ALA A 497 20.39 31.67 19.46
C ALA A 497 20.62 32.27 20.86
N VAL A 498 21.47 31.65 21.68
CA VAL A 498 21.87 32.14 23.01
C VAL A 498 22.58 33.49 22.90
N ARG A 499 23.59 33.59 22.03
CA ARG A 499 24.36 34.82 21.80
C ARG A 499 23.47 35.98 21.32
N LYS A 500 22.55 35.71 20.40
CA LYS A 500 21.60 36.69 19.83
C LYS A 500 20.33 36.87 20.72
N LYS A 501 20.24 36.22 21.89
CA LYS A 501 19.10 36.22 22.83
C LYS A 501 17.75 35.88 22.18
N LYS A 502 17.73 34.88 21.28
CA LYS A 502 16.55 34.42 20.56
C LYS A 502 15.79 33.36 21.37
N ASN A 503 15.10 33.79 22.43
CA ASN A 503 14.47 32.88 23.42
C ASN A 503 13.55 31.80 22.82
N VAL A 504 12.75 32.14 21.82
CA VAL A 504 11.88 31.14 21.15
C VAL A 504 12.71 30.06 20.46
N LEU A 505 13.77 30.45 19.73
CA LEU A 505 14.65 29.51 19.05
C LEU A 505 15.42 28.64 20.07
N ILE A 506 15.90 29.24 21.16
CA ILE A 506 16.54 28.51 22.26
C ILE A 506 15.57 27.46 22.81
N SER A 507 14.31 27.82 23.06
CA SER A 507 13.32 26.90 23.64
C SER A 507 13.05 25.70 22.75
N VAL A 508 12.93 25.87 21.43
CA VAL A 508 12.69 24.77 20.48
C VAL A 508 13.93 23.88 20.36
N LEU A 509 15.12 24.46 20.19
CA LEU A 509 16.37 23.69 20.06
C LEU A 509 16.68 22.89 21.33
N GLN A 510 16.47 23.48 22.51
CA GLN A 510 16.62 22.76 23.78
C GLN A 510 15.53 21.70 23.98
N ALA A 511 14.29 21.95 23.55
CA ALA A 511 13.23 20.95 23.62
C ALA A 511 13.58 19.72 22.77
N ILE A 512 14.12 19.92 21.55
CA ILE A 512 14.64 18.83 20.71
C ILE A 512 15.73 18.06 21.46
N ARG A 513 16.78 18.75 21.94
CA ARG A 513 17.90 18.08 22.66
C ARG A 513 17.43 17.31 23.90
N LYS A 514 16.52 17.86 24.69
CA LYS A 514 15.96 17.19 25.87
C LYS A 514 15.09 15.98 25.55
N THR A 515 14.49 15.94 24.35
CA THR A 515 13.61 14.85 23.92
C THR A 515 14.39 13.61 23.47
N ILE A 516 15.55 13.82 22.83
CA ILE A 516 16.28 12.72 22.14
C ILE A 516 17.74 12.54 22.51
N CYS A 517 18.43 13.52 23.10
CA CYS A 517 19.86 13.36 23.36
C CYS A 517 20.10 12.30 24.45
N ASP A 518 20.78 11.22 24.08
CA ASP A 518 21.34 10.24 24.99
C ASP A 518 22.84 10.51 25.17
N TRP A 519 23.20 11.20 26.25
CA TRP A 519 24.58 11.57 26.54
C TRP A 519 25.34 10.39 27.13
N GLU A 520 26.59 10.15 26.70
CA GLU A 520 27.45 9.09 27.26
C GLU A 520 27.55 9.17 28.81
N GLY A 521 27.62 10.38 29.36
CA GLY A 521 27.65 10.64 30.81
C GLY A 521 26.28 10.73 31.49
N ALA A 522 25.21 10.29 30.82
CA ALA A 522 23.79 10.40 31.20
C ALA A 522 23.26 11.84 31.45
N ARG A 523 24.09 12.87 31.26
CA ARG A 523 23.75 14.28 31.45
C ARG A 523 24.38 15.14 30.38
N GLU A 524 23.69 16.22 30.01
CA GLU A 524 24.21 17.22 29.09
C GLU A 524 25.49 17.86 29.66
N PRO A 525 26.58 17.98 28.87
CA PRO A 525 27.83 18.59 29.33
C PRO A 525 27.62 20.05 29.78
N PRO A 526 27.70 20.36 31.09
CA PRO A 526 27.38 21.70 31.60
C PRO A 526 28.48 22.73 31.24
N ASN A 527 29.64 22.25 30.82
CA ASN A 527 30.80 23.05 30.42
C ASN A 527 30.81 23.40 28.92
N ASP A 528 29.83 22.96 28.12
CA ASP A 528 29.76 23.27 26.68
C ASP A 528 29.66 24.79 26.44
N PRO A 529 30.62 25.42 25.74
CA PRO A 529 30.60 26.85 25.41
C PRO A 529 29.32 27.29 24.69
N CYS A 530 28.67 26.38 23.93
CA CYS A 530 27.47 26.70 23.17
C CYS A 530 26.30 27.12 24.08
N LEU A 531 26.20 26.54 25.29
CA LEU A 531 25.16 26.86 26.27
C LEU A 531 25.32 28.29 26.83
N ARG A 532 26.53 28.85 26.78
CA ARG A 532 26.83 30.25 27.16
C ARG A 532 26.85 31.21 25.96
N GLY A 533 26.65 30.70 24.73
CA GLY A 533 26.76 31.48 23.50
C GLY A 533 28.20 31.79 23.06
N GLU A 534 29.18 31.13 23.70
CA GLU A 534 30.62 31.28 23.45
C GLU A 534 31.06 30.33 22.33
N LYS A 535 32.10 30.71 21.57
CA LYS A 535 32.71 29.82 20.57
C LYS A 535 33.55 28.74 21.25
N ASP A 536 33.73 27.63 20.55
CA ASP A 536 34.64 26.57 20.96
C ASP A 536 36.07 27.11 21.12
N PRO A 537 36.87 26.55 22.06
CA PRO A 537 38.26 26.95 22.24
C PRO A 537 39.08 26.60 21.00
N LYS A 538 40.32 27.12 20.90
CA LYS A 538 41.18 26.91 19.72
C LYS A 538 41.44 25.43 19.37
N GLY A 539 41.32 24.52 20.35
CA GLY A 539 41.44 23.07 20.16
C GLY A 539 40.11 22.33 19.92
N GLY A 540 38.98 23.04 19.78
CA GLY A 540 37.64 22.47 19.68
C GLY A 540 37.05 22.07 21.03
N PHE A 541 35.75 21.82 21.06
CA PHE A 541 35.06 21.17 22.19
C PHE A 541 34.58 19.81 21.71
N ASP A 542 35.15 18.75 22.28
CA ASP A 542 34.87 17.38 21.87
C ASP A 542 33.70 16.79 22.66
N ILE A 543 32.77 16.15 21.95
CA ILE A 543 31.66 15.41 22.54
C ILE A 543 31.69 14.02 21.90
N LYS A 544 31.95 13.01 22.73
CA LYS A 544 31.83 11.62 22.32
C LYS A 544 30.36 11.24 22.27
N VAL A 545 29.83 11.08 21.06
CA VAL A 545 28.44 10.62 20.83
C VAL A 545 28.41 9.09 20.92
N PRO A 546 27.52 8.49 21.74
CA PRO A 546 27.39 7.04 21.80
C PRO A 546 26.91 6.45 20.47
N ARG A 547 27.11 5.14 20.30
CA ARG A 547 26.50 4.32 19.24
C ARG A 547 25.68 3.21 19.87
N ARG A 548 24.41 3.11 19.49
CA ARG A 548 23.47 2.10 19.97
C ARG A 548 22.64 1.55 18.82
N ALA A 549 22.29 0.28 18.94
CA ALA A 549 21.43 -0.43 18.00
C ALA A 549 19.94 -0.26 18.31
N VAL A 550 19.47 0.98 18.53
CA VAL A 550 18.06 1.25 18.86
C VAL A 550 17.55 2.52 18.19
N GLY A 551 16.38 2.47 17.55
CA GLY A 551 15.73 3.65 17.00
C GLY A 551 15.05 4.51 18.07
N PRO A 552 14.70 5.78 17.76
CA PRO A 552 13.82 6.57 18.62
C PRO A 552 12.42 5.94 18.69
N SER A 553 11.69 6.24 19.77
CA SER A 553 10.24 5.99 19.79
C SER A 553 9.52 6.80 18.71
N SER A 554 8.33 6.33 18.31
CA SER A 554 7.45 7.02 17.36
C SER A 554 7.17 8.47 17.80
N THR A 555 6.95 8.69 19.09
CA THR A 555 6.74 10.02 19.70
C THR A 555 7.98 10.91 19.62
N GLN A 556 9.16 10.39 19.97
CA GLN A 556 10.40 11.15 19.87
C GLN A 556 10.65 11.62 18.43
N LEU A 557 10.51 10.71 17.45
CA LEU A 557 10.73 11.04 16.06
C LEU A 557 9.70 12.07 15.55
N TYR A 558 8.42 11.90 15.89
CA TYR A 558 7.38 12.86 15.53
C TYR A 558 7.63 14.25 16.12
N MET A 559 7.96 14.32 17.40
CA MET A 559 8.21 15.58 18.11
C MET A 559 9.42 16.31 17.53
N VAL A 560 10.52 15.59 17.29
CA VAL A 560 11.75 16.17 16.70
C VAL A 560 11.48 16.68 15.30
N ARG A 561 10.87 15.87 14.43
CA ARG A 561 10.55 16.28 13.06
C ARG A 561 9.64 17.50 13.04
N THR A 562 8.55 17.48 13.82
CA THR A 562 7.59 18.60 13.92
C THR A 562 8.24 19.88 14.44
N MET A 563 9.12 19.78 15.44
CA MET A 563 9.85 20.93 15.98
C MET A 563 10.85 21.49 14.95
N LEU A 564 11.60 20.63 14.27
CA LEU A 564 12.55 21.04 13.22
C LEU A 564 11.84 21.69 12.04
N GLU A 565 10.73 21.11 11.57
CA GLU A 565 9.89 21.65 10.51
C GLU A 565 9.45 23.08 10.84
N SER A 566 9.03 23.33 12.09
CA SER A 566 8.65 24.68 12.53
C SER A 566 9.80 25.70 12.54
N LEU A 567 11.06 25.25 12.59
CA LEU A 567 12.23 26.13 12.49
C LEU A 567 12.50 26.56 11.04
N ILE A 568 12.21 25.68 10.08
CA ILE A 568 12.47 25.91 8.65
C ILE A 568 11.24 26.38 7.88
N ALA A 569 10.06 26.40 8.50
CA ALA A 569 8.82 26.85 7.89
C ALA A 569 8.86 28.35 7.49
N ASP A 570 8.46 28.61 6.23
CA ASP A 570 8.32 29.96 5.68
C ASP A 570 7.02 30.66 6.11
N LYS A 571 6.04 29.88 6.59
CA LYS A 571 4.76 30.41 7.08
C LYS A 571 4.83 30.69 8.57
N SER A 572 5.03 31.96 8.90
CA SER A 572 4.55 32.55 10.16
C SER A 572 3.92 33.87 9.81
N GLY A 573 2.69 34.17 10.22
CA GLY A 573 2.07 35.48 9.92
C GLY A 573 2.62 36.64 10.73
N SER A 574 3.84 36.50 11.24
CA SER A 574 4.68 37.58 11.74
C SER A 574 5.64 38.05 10.64
N LYS A 575 6.07 39.33 10.68
CA LYS A 575 7.08 39.87 9.75
C LYS A 575 8.46 39.17 9.84
N LYS A 576 8.70 38.29 10.82
CA LYS A 576 9.97 37.58 11.04
C LYS A 576 9.72 36.11 11.42
N THR A 577 9.87 35.20 10.45
CA THR A 577 9.80 33.75 10.67
C THR A 577 10.98 33.25 11.53
N LEU A 578 10.84 32.06 12.14
CA LEU A 578 11.96 31.40 12.83
C LEU A 578 13.12 31.13 11.86
N ARG A 579 12.80 30.73 10.63
CA ARG A 579 13.75 30.53 9.52
C ARG A 579 14.62 31.77 9.29
N SER A 580 14.03 32.97 9.27
CA SER A 580 14.77 34.23 9.07
C SER A 580 15.80 34.56 10.17
N SER A 581 15.72 33.87 11.31
CA SER A 581 16.68 34.02 12.43
C SER A 581 17.81 32.99 12.41
N LEU A 582 17.80 32.06 11.45
CA LEU A 582 18.81 31.04 11.23
C LEU A 582 19.70 31.40 10.05
N ASP A 583 20.98 31.05 10.13
CA ASP A 583 21.92 31.26 9.03
C ASP A 583 21.75 30.15 7.96
N GLY A 584 22.04 30.45 6.70
CA GLY A 584 21.78 29.55 5.55
C GLY A 584 22.31 28.11 5.70
N PRO A 585 23.57 27.88 6.10
CA PRO A 585 24.10 26.52 6.28
C PRO A 585 23.36 25.69 7.34
N ILE A 586 22.84 26.35 8.38
CA ILE A 586 22.07 25.69 9.45
C ILE A 586 20.70 25.26 8.90
N VAL A 587 20.05 26.13 8.13
CA VAL A 587 18.76 25.83 7.50
C VAL A 587 18.90 24.61 6.59
N LEU A 588 19.94 24.56 5.76
CA LEU A 588 20.23 23.40 4.90
C LEU A 588 20.47 22.12 5.71
N ALA A 589 21.21 22.19 6.82
CA ALA A 589 21.44 21.03 7.68
C ALA A 589 20.13 20.50 8.32
N ILE A 590 19.22 21.40 8.72
CA ILE A 590 17.91 21.01 9.25
C ILE A 590 17.03 20.42 8.15
N GLU A 591 16.99 21.04 6.97
CA GLU A 591 16.24 20.55 5.81
C GLU A 591 16.72 19.16 5.38
N ASP A 592 18.04 18.95 5.33
CA ASP A 592 18.64 17.67 4.96
C ASP A 592 18.29 16.57 5.96
N PHE A 593 18.45 16.82 7.26
CA PHE A 593 18.04 15.86 8.29
C PHE A 593 16.53 15.60 8.28
N HIS A 594 15.72 16.65 8.10
CA HIS A 594 14.26 16.52 8.03
C HIS A 594 13.82 15.71 6.81
N LYS A 595 14.50 15.86 5.67
CA LYS A 595 14.21 15.07 4.46
C LYS A 595 14.60 13.60 4.65
N HIS A 596 15.82 13.32 5.13
CA HIS A 596 16.29 11.95 5.33
C HIS A 596 15.47 11.19 6.40
N SER A 597 15.11 11.87 7.49
CA SER A 597 14.34 11.25 8.58
C SER A 597 12.88 10.95 8.22
N PHE A 598 12.42 11.30 7.01
CA PHE A 598 11.08 10.95 6.53
C PHE A 598 10.87 9.44 6.46
N PHE A 599 11.86 8.70 5.97
CA PHE A 599 11.77 7.24 5.79
C PHE A 599 12.12 6.43 7.04
N PHE A 600 12.49 7.07 8.14
CA PHE A 600 12.95 6.37 9.35
C PHE A 600 11.87 5.48 9.94
N THR A 601 10.61 5.94 9.99
CA THR A 601 9.49 5.11 10.48
C THR A 601 9.29 3.86 9.63
N HIS A 602 9.35 3.99 8.31
CA HIS A 602 9.21 2.84 7.40
C HIS A 602 10.35 1.84 7.57
N LEU A 603 11.58 2.33 7.71
CA LEU A 603 12.75 1.46 7.87
C LEU A 603 12.80 0.81 9.25
N LEU A 604 12.40 1.50 10.32
CA LEU A 604 12.27 0.90 11.65
C LEU A 604 11.20 -0.21 11.68
N ASN A 605 10.19 -0.11 10.81
CA ASN A 605 9.15 -1.13 10.59
C ASN A 605 9.37 -1.87 9.26
N PHE A 606 10.63 -2.28 8.99
CA PHE A 606 11.07 -2.82 7.71
C PHE A 606 10.17 -3.95 7.19
N SER A 607 9.81 -4.91 8.06
CA SER A 607 9.03 -6.09 7.67
C SER A 607 7.61 -5.73 7.20
N GLU A 608 6.95 -4.78 7.87
CA GLU A 608 5.65 -4.26 7.43
C GLU A 608 5.79 -3.44 6.13
N ALA A 609 6.81 -2.58 6.04
CA ALA A 609 7.08 -1.81 4.84
C ALA A 609 7.37 -2.71 3.63
N LEU A 610 8.08 -3.82 3.83
CA LEU A 610 8.37 -4.82 2.79
C LEU A 610 7.09 -5.46 2.26
N GLN A 611 6.17 -5.86 3.15
CA GLN A 611 4.87 -6.41 2.75
C GLN A 611 4.05 -5.38 1.96
N HIS A 612 3.95 -4.14 2.45
CA HIS A 612 3.20 -3.08 1.78
C HIS A 612 3.80 -2.65 0.43
N CYS A 613 5.12 -2.77 0.24
CA CYS A 613 5.78 -2.52 -1.04
C CYS A 613 5.55 -3.64 -2.06
N CYS A 614 5.16 -4.84 -1.62
CA CYS A 614 4.96 -6.04 -2.45
C CYS A 614 3.49 -6.48 -2.54
N ASP A 615 2.54 -5.66 -2.07
CA ASP A 615 1.13 -6.03 -2.02
C ASP A 615 0.51 -6.09 -3.42
N LEU A 616 0.18 -7.32 -3.85
CA LEU A 616 -0.52 -7.63 -5.10
C LEU A 616 -1.87 -8.34 -4.85
N SER A 617 -2.36 -8.31 -3.61
CA SER A 617 -3.59 -9.00 -3.17
C SER A 617 -4.86 -8.56 -3.91
N GLN A 618 -4.87 -7.34 -4.44
CA GLN A 618 -6.05 -6.75 -5.07
C GLN A 618 -6.36 -7.31 -6.46
N LEU A 619 -5.48 -8.12 -7.04
CA LEU A 619 -5.68 -8.71 -8.38
C LEU A 619 -6.83 -9.74 -8.42
N TRP A 620 -7.18 -10.37 -7.29
CA TRP A 620 -8.25 -11.37 -7.23
C TRP A 620 -9.62 -10.78 -6.89
N PHE A 621 -9.67 -9.80 -5.97
CA PHE A 621 -10.93 -9.24 -5.47
C PHE A 621 -11.72 -8.54 -6.58
N ARG A 622 -13.06 -8.66 -6.53
CA ARG A 622 -13.95 -8.23 -7.61
C ARG A 622 -15.37 -7.87 -7.16
N GLU A 623 -15.52 -7.42 -5.92
CA GLU A 623 -16.83 -7.12 -5.32
C GLU A 623 -17.56 -5.96 -6.00
N PHE A 624 -16.83 -4.98 -6.54
CA PHE A 624 -17.44 -3.87 -7.29
C PHE A 624 -18.05 -4.39 -8.59
N PHE A 625 -17.29 -5.14 -9.40
CA PHE A 625 -17.85 -5.72 -10.63
C PHE A 625 -18.98 -6.71 -10.35
N LEU A 626 -18.94 -7.46 -9.24
CA LEU A 626 -20.05 -8.33 -8.83
C LEU A 626 -21.33 -7.54 -8.53
N GLU A 627 -21.23 -6.42 -7.80
CA GLU A 627 -22.36 -5.53 -7.52
C GLU A 627 -22.98 -4.99 -8.82
N LEU A 628 -22.16 -4.62 -9.81
CA LEU A 628 -22.61 -4.14 -11.12
C LEU A 628 -23.39 -5.18 -11.92
N THR A 629 -23.20 -6.48 -11.66
CA THR A 629 -24.00 -7.53 -12.31
C THR A 629 -25.45 -7.58 -11.83
N MET A 630 -25.81 -6.78 -10.82
CA MET A 630 -27.15 -6.70 -10.25
C MET A 630 -27.73 -8.07 -9.88
N GLY A 631 -26.89 -8.95 -9.34
CA GLY A 631 -27.25 -10.29 -8.87
C GLY A 631 -27.33 -11.36 -9.97
N ARG A 632 -26.91 -11.05 -11.20
CA ARG A 632 -26.75 -12.06 -12.26
C ARG A 632 -25.59 -13.02 -11.97
N ARG A 633 -24.51 -12.52 -11.34
CA ARG A 633 -23.36 -13.32 -10.91
C ARG A 633 -23.31 -13.33 -9.39
N ILE A 634 -23.13 -14.52 -8.80
CA ILE A 634 -22.73 -14.66 -7.40
C ILE A 634 -21.20 -14.62 -7.25
N GLN A 635 -20.49 -15.11 -8.28
CA GLN A 635 -19.05 -15.03 -8.45
C GLN A 635 -18.74 -15.12 -9.96
N PHE A 636 -17.57 -14.61 -10.37
CA PHE A 636 -17.05 -14.79 -11.73
C PHE A 636 -16.29 -16.11 -11.88
N PRO A 637 -16.32 -16.73 -13.07
CA PRO A 637 -15.61 -17.98 -13.32
C PRO A 637 -14.08 -17.76 -13.43
N ILE A 638 -13.30 -18.84 -13.33
CA ILE A 638 -11.84 -18.79 -13.18
C ILE A 638 -11.14 -18.16 -14.39
N GLU A 639 -11.70 -18.28 -15.59
CA GLU A 639 -11.16 -17.66 -16.81
C GLU A 639 -11.21 -16.12 -16.80
N MET A 640 -11.91 -15.52 -15.84
CA MET A 640 -11.95 -14.07 -15.60
C MET A 640 -11.06 -13.65 -14.42
N SER A 641 -10.47 -14.60 -13.70
CA SER A 641 -9.66 -14.38 -12.50
C SER A 641 -8.21 -14.11 -12.85
N MET A 642 -7.66 -12.96 -12.44
CA MET A 642 -6.30 -12.56 -12.83
C MET A 642 -5.21 -13.58 -12.43
N PRO A 643 -5.18 -14.12 -11.19
CA PRO A 643 -4.19 -15.14 -10.85
C PRO A 643 -4.24 -16.34 -11.80
N TRP A 644 -5.43 -16.84 -12.11
CA TRP A 644 -5.60 -17.96 -13.03
C TRP A 644 -5.32 -17.61 -14.49
N ILE A 645 -5.76 -16.44 -14.98
CA ILE A 645 -5.46 -15.98 -16.35
C ILE A 645 -3.95 -16.00 -16.60
N LEU A 646 -3.15 -15.54 -15.62
CA LEU A 646 -1.70 -15.48 -15.73
C LEU A 646 -1.07 -16.87 -15.64
N THR A 647 -1.47 -17.70 -14.68
CA THR A 647 -0.98 -19.08 -14.52
C THR A 647 -1.32 -19.95 -15.74
N ASP A 648 -2.59 -19.95 -16.14
CA ASP A 648 -3.11 -20.82 -17.21
C ASP A 648 -2.49 -20.49 -18.56
N HIS A 649 -2.21 -19.20 -18.81
CA HIS A 649 -1.56 -18.78 -20.05
C HIS A 649 -0.18 -19.41 -20.24
N ILE A 650 0.61 -19.58 -19.17
CA ILE A 650 1.90 -20.29 -19.23
C ILE A 650 1.71 -21.78 -19.52
N LEU A 651 0.72 -22.40 -18.87
CA LEU A 651 0.43 -23.83 -19.04
C LEU A 651 -0.07 -24.16 -20.46
N GLU A 652 -0.91 -23.28 -21.04
CA GLU A 652 -1.47 -23.45 -22.38
C GLU A 652 -0.44 -23.20 -23.47
N THR A 653 0.34 -22.14 -23.35
CA THR A 653 1.38 -21.79 -24.34
C THR A 653 2.61 -22.68 -24.24
N LYS A 654 2.85 -23.30 -23.07
CA LYS A 654 4.02 -24.14 -22.77
C LYS A 654 5.34 -23.38 -22.95
N GLU A 655 5.30 -22.06 -22.74
CA GLU A 655 6.40 -21.14 -23.04
C GLU A 655 7.65 -21.47 -22.19
N PRO A 656 8.76 -21.94 -22.82
CA PRO A 656 9.95 -22.39 -22.10
C PRO A 656 10.58 -21.34 -21.19
N SER A 657 10.55 -20.06 -21.61
CA SER A 657 11.13 -18.96 -20.82
C SER A 657 10.30 -18.61 -19.58
N MET A 658 9.04 -19.04 -19.54
CA MET A 658 8.08 -18.67 -18.49
C MET A 658 7.78 -19.81 -17.51
N MET A 659 8.17 -21.04 -17.84
CA MET A 659 7.84 -22.23 -17.06
C MET A 659 8.38 -22.18 -15.61
N GLU A 660 9.55 -21.60 -15.39
CA GLU A 660 10.11 -21.43 -14.03
C GLU A 660 9.37 -20.37 -13.20
N TYR A 661 8.54 -19.55 -13.84
CA TYR A 661 7.79 -18.48 -13.18
C TYR A 661 6.35 -18.86 -12.81
N VAL A 662 5.86 -20.02 -13.24
CA VAL A 662 4.43 -20.38 -13.17
C VAL A 662 3.87 -20.47 -11.73
N LEU A 663 4.72 -20.65 -10.72
CA LEU A 663 4.32 -20.68 -9.31
C LEU A 663 4.10 -19.27 -8.71
N TYR A 664 4.74 -18.22 -9.24
CA TYR A 664 4.58 -16.87 -8.69
C TYR A 664 3.18 -16.27 -8.89
N PRO A 665 2.48 -16.48 -10.02
CA PRO A 665 1.09 -16.06 -10.14
C PRO A 665 0.13 -16.89 -9.29
N LEU A 666 0.43 -18.16 -9.02
CA LEU A 666 -0.35 -18.98 -8.07
C LEU A 666 -0.25 -18.42 -6.64
N ASP A 667 0.89 -17.85 -6.27
CA ASP A 667 1.06 -17.22 -4.96
C ASP A 667 0.23 -15.95 -4.76
N LEU A 668 -0.31 -15.34 -5.82
CA LEU A 668 -1.27 -14.22 -5.66
C LEU A 668 -2.51 -14.64 -4.85
N TYR A 669 -2.84 -15.94 -4.83
CA TYR A 669 -3.88 -16.45 -3.94
C TYR A 669 -3.47 -16.41 -2.46
N ASN A 670 -2.18 -16.54 -2.12
CA ASN A 670 -1.70 -16.34 -0.75
C ASN A 670 -1.87 -14.89 -0.32
N ASP A 671 -1.46 -13.93 -1.17
CA ASP A 671 -1.65 -12.49 -0.91
C ASP A 671 -3.13 -12.19 -0.65
N SER A 672 -4.00 -12.67 -1.54
CA SER A 672 -5.45 -12.46 -1.46
C SER A 672 -6.06 -13.15 -0.23
N GLY A 673 -5.65 -14.38 0.07
CA GLY A 673 -6.13 -15.15 1.23
C GLY A 673 -5.73 -14.49 2.54
N TYR A 674 -4.48 -14.04 2.65
CA TYR A 674 -4.00 -13.28 3.81
C TYR A 674 -4.77 -11.97 3.99
N TYR A 675 -5.00 -11.23 2.89
CA TYR A 675 -5.75 -9.97 2.93
C TYR A 675 -7.21 -10.18 3.35
N ALA A 676 -7.85 -11.24 2.84
CA ALA A 676 -9.23 -11.60 3.19
C ALA A 676 -9.38 -11.92 4.69
N LEU A 677 -8.39 -12.60 5.28
CA LEU A 677 -8.39 -13.00 6.69
C LEU A 677 -8.01 -11.85 7.64
N THR A 678 -7.01 -11.04 7.30
CA THR A 678 -6.42 -10.06 8.23
C THR A 678 -6.95 -8.64 8.04
N LYS A 679 -7.17 -8.20 6.78
CA LYS A 679 -7.62 -6.85 6.45
C LYS A 679 -9.12 -6.79 6.28
N PHE A 680 -9.70 -7.61 5.40
CA PHE A 680 -11.16 -7.65 5.22
C PHE A 680 -11.88 -8.36 6.36
N LYS A 681 -11.24 -9.36 7.00
CA LYS A 681 -11.80 -10.16 8.09
C LYS A 681 -13.17 -10.74 7.69
N LYS A 682 -13.22 -11.44 6.54
CA LYS A 682 -14.45 -12.09 6.02
C LYS A 682 -14.17 -13.53 5.61
N GLN A 683 -14.91 -14.46 6.21
CA GLN A 683 -14.80 -15.89 5.94
C GLN A 683 -15.18 -16.23 4.50
N PHE A 684 -16.32 -15.75 4.01
CA PHE A 684 -16.81 -16.10 2.67
C PHE A 684 -15.84 -15.73 1.54
N LEU A 685 -15.04 -14.67 1.71
CA LEU A 685 -14.00 -14.31 0.73
C LEU A 685 -12.88 -15.35 0.72
N TYR A 686 -12.43 -15.80 1.90
CA TYR A 686 -11.44 -16.86 1.99
C TYR A 686 -11.98 -18.20 1.47
N ASP A 687 -13.23 -18.54 1.79
CA ASP A 687 -13.89 -19.76 1.30
C ASP A 687 -13.91 -19.81 -0.23
N GLU A 688 -14.18 -18.66 -0.88
CA GLU A 688 -14.17 -18.54 -2.34
C GLU A 688 -12.77 -18.61 -2.94
N ILE A 689 -11.77 -17.97 -2.31
CA ILE A 689 -10.36 -18.08 -2.71
C ILE A 689 -9.91 -19.55 -2.63
N GLU A 690 -10.22 -20.22 -1.52
CA GLU A 690 -9.87 -21.62 -1.28
C GLU A 690 -10.54 -22.55 -2.31
N ALA A 691 -11.83 -22.35 -2.58
CA ALA A 691 -12.54 -23.13 -3.59
C ALA A 691 -11.97 -22.92 -5.00
N GLU A 692 -11.60 -21.68 -5.35
CA GLU A 692 -10.97 -21.36 -6.62
C GLU A 692 -9.57 -21.99 -6.74
N VAL A 693 -8.74 -21.89 -5.69
CA VAL A 693 -7.43 -22.55 -5.64
C VAL A 693 -7.57 -24.06 -5.80
N ASN A 694 -8.53 -24.68 -5.13
CA ASN A 694 -8.73 -26.14 -5.23
C ASN A 694 -9.00 -26.58 -6.68
N LEU A 695 -9.88 -25.87 -7.39
CA LEU A 695 -10.18 -26.14 -8.80
C LEU A 695 -8.99 -25.84 -9.73
N CYS A 696 -8.37 -24.67 -9.57
CA CYS A 696 -7.26 -24.23 -10.40
C CYS A 696 -6.01 -25.11 -10.20
N PHE A 697 -5.74 -25.54 -8.97
CA PHE A 697 -4.59 -26.39 -8.66
C PHE A 697 -4.75 -27.81 -9.22
N ASP A 698 -5.96 -28.37 -9.18
CA ASP A 698 -6.25 -29.64 -9.86
C ASP A 698 -5.98 -29.56 -11.37
N GLN A 699 -6.40 -28.46 -12.02
CA GLN A 699 -6.11 -28.20 -13.42
C GLN A 699 -4.61 -27.96 -13.67
N PHE A 700 -3.94 -27.23 -12.80
CA PHE A 700 -2.50 -26.98 -12.85
C PHE A 700 -1.73 -28.30 -12.88
N VAL A 701 -1.98 -29.20 -11.91
CA VAL A 701 -1.30 -30.50 -11.84
C VAL A 701 -1.64 -31.37 -13.04
N TYR A 702 -2.89 -31.33 -13.53
CA TYR A 702 -3.28 -32.05 -14.75
C TYR A 702 -2.48 -31.57 -15.97
N LYS A 703 -2.55 -30.27 -16.28
CA LYS A 703 -1.92 -29.68 -17.48
C LYS A 703 -0.40 -29.79 -17.40
N LEU A 704 0.19 -29.62 -16.22
CA LEU A 704 1.64 -29.74 -16.00
C LEU A 704 2.13 -31.18 -16.19
N ALA A 705 1.45 -32.17 -15.60
CA ALA A 705 1.89 -33.56 -15.75
C ALA A 705 1.71 -34.07 -17.19
N ASP A 706 0.62 -33.70 -17.86
CA ASP A 706 0.36 -34.07 -19.26
C ASP A 706 1.44 -33.52 -20.20
N GLN A 707 1.77 -32.22 -20.08
CA GLN A 707 2.80 -31.61 -20.92
C GLN A 707 4.21 -32.15 -20.62
N ILE A 708 4.53 -32.45 -19.35
CA ILE A 708 5.82 -33.05 -18.97
C ILE A 708 5.95 -34.45 -19.59
N PHE A 709 4.92 -35.29 -19.47
CA PHE A 709 4.95 -36.63 -20.06
C PHE A 709 5.11 -36.57 -21.58
N ALA A 710 4.31 -35.74 -22.26
CA ALA A 710 4.38 -35.57 -23.70
C ALA A 710 5.76 -35.05 -24.16
N TYR A 711 6.34 -34.10 -23.40
CA TYR A 711 7.68 -33.55 -23.67
C TYR A 711 8.76 -34.63 -23.63
N TYR A 712 8.85 -35.39 -22.53
CA TYR A 712 9.87 -36.43 -22.40
C TYR A 712 9.62 -37.60 -23.36
N LYS A 713 8.36 -37.93 -23.69
CA LYS A 713 8.04 -38.91 -24.72
C LYS A 713 8.54 -38.48 -26.10
N ALA A 714 8.31 -37.23 -26.49
CA ALA A 714 8.78 -36.67 -27.75
C ALA A 714 10.31 -36.57 -27.80
N MET A 715 10.95 -36.25 -26.67
CA MET A 715 12.40 -36.24 -26.51
C MET A 715 12.97 -37.65 -26.70
N SER A 716 12.46 -38.67 -25.99
CA SER A 716 12.91 -40.05 -26.15
C SER A 716 12.73 -40.55 -27.58
N GLY A 717 11.57 -40.30 -28.19
CA GLY A 717 11.33 -40.62 -29.60
C GLY A 717 12.32 -39.94 -30.53
N SER A 718 12.72 -38.70 -30.22
CA SER A 718 13.67 -37.96 -31.05
C SER A 718 15.11 -38.42 -30.90
N VAL A 719 15.53 -38.79 -29.69
CA VAL A 719 16.85 -39.34 -29.37
C VAL A 719 17.05 -40.72 -30.01
N LEU A 720 16.00 -41.54 -30.04
CA LEU A 720 16.05 -42.90 -30.59
C LEU A 720 15.82 -42.95 -32.11
N LEU A 721 15.28 -41.90 -32.73
CA LEU A 721 15.08 -41.88 -34.18
C LEU A 721 16.42 -41.86 -34.93
N ASP A 722 16.58 -42.77 -35.89
CA ASP A 722 17.82 -42.93 -36.64
C ASP A 722 18.26 -41.62 -37.32
N LYS A 723 19.54 -41.26 -37.11
CA LYS A 723 20.11 -40.01 -37.60
C LYS A 723 20.25 -40.00 -39.12
N ARG A 724 20.54 -41.16 -39.73
CA ARG A 724 20.66 -41.28 -41.18
C ARG A 724 19.30 -41.11 -41.85
N PHE A 725 18.26 -41.74 -41.33
CA PHE A 725 16.88 -41.57 -41.76
C PHE A 725 16.44 -40.10 -41.71
N ARG A 726 16.70 -39.40 -40.59
CA ARG A 726 16.43 -37.94 -40.50
C ARG A 726 17.14 -37.13 -41.58
N ALA A 727 18.40 -37.45 -41.87
CA ALA A 727 19.18 -36.77 -42.91
C ALA A 727 18.62 -37.06 -44.32
N GLU A 728 18.22 -38.31 -44.59
CA GLU A 728 17.57 -38.70 -45.84
C GLU A 728 16.23 -37.97 -46.02
N CYS A 729 15.36 -37.94 -45.02
CA CYS A 729 14.11 -37.16 -45.07
C CYS A 729 14.37 -35.67 -45.39
N LYS A 730 15.37 -35.07 -44.75
CA LYS A 730 15.76 -33.68 -45.02
C LYS A 730 16.19 -33.47 -46.48
N ASN A 731 16.91 -34.42 -47.06
CA ASN A 731 17.32 -34.38 -48.48
C ASN A 731 16.12 -34.48 -49.44
N TYR A 732 15.04 -35.14 -49.02
CA TYR A 732 13.76 -35.19 -49.74
C TYR A 732 12.82 -34.00 -49.43
N GLY A 733 13.31 -32.97 -48.72
CA GLY A 733 12.51 -31.80 -48.33
C GLY A 733 11.57 -32.02 -47.14
N VAL A 734 11.64 -33.18 -46.48
CA VAL A 734 10.84 -33.51 -45.29
C VAL A 734 11.68 -33.29 -44.03
N ILE A 735 11.45 -32.18 -43.34
CA ILE A 735 12.16 -31.87 -42.09
C ILE A 735 11.38 -32.49 -40.92
N ILE A 736 12.00 -33.45 -40.24
CA ILE A 736 11.48 -33.96 -38.95
C ILE A 736 12.03 -33.06 -37.84
N PRO A 737 11.24 -32.18 -37.24
CA PRO A 737 11.72 -31.24 -36.23
C PRO A 737 12.19 -31.96 -34.97
N TYR A 738 13.12 -31.33 -34.26
CA TYR A 738 13.41 -31.68 -32.87
C TYR A 738 12.37 -31.02 -31.96
N PRO A 739 11.98 -31.67 -30.85
CA PRO A 739 11.12 -31.03 -29.86
C PRO A 739 11.84 -29.79 -29.29
N PRO A 740 11.14 -28.65 -29.13
CA PRO A 740 11.73 -27.47 -28.52
C PRO A 740 12.12 -27.78 -27.07
N SER A 741 13.25 -27.26 -26.60
CA SER A 741 13.68 -27.45 -25.19
C SER A 741 12.73 -26.74 -24.23
N ASN A 742 12.58 -27.25 -23.00
CA ASN A 742 11.71 -26.67 -21.97
C ASN A 742 12.34 -26.83 -20.56
N ARG A 743 11.83 -26.10 -19.57
CA ARG A 743 12.41 -25.93 -18.23
C ARG A 743 11.48 -26.47 -17.13
N TYR A 744 11.18 -27.77 -17.17
CA TYR A 744 10.34 -28.43 -16.16
C TYR A 744 11.12 -28.89 -14.90
N GLU A 745 12.45 -28.90 -14.95
CA GLU A 745 13.28 -29.50 -13.90
C GLU A 745 13.10 -28.85 -12.54
N THR A 746 12.94 -27.53 -12.48
CA THR A 746 12.74 -26.79 -11.23
C THR A 746 11.40 -27.13 -10.60
N LEU A 747 10.33 -27.21 -11.40
CA LEU A 747 8.99 -27.64 -10.98
C LEU A 747 8.98 -29.09 -10.48
N LEU A 748 9.68 -29.99 -11.18
CA LEU A 748 9.81 -31.39 -10.78
C LEU A 748 10.56 -31.57 -9.45
N LYS A 749 11.34 -30.57 -9.01
CA LYS A 749 12.06 -30.60 -7.73
C LYS A 749 11.27 -30.01 -6.56
N GLN A 750 10.07 -29.46 -6.78
CA GLN A 750 9.27 -28.87 -5.70
C GLN A 750 8.61 -29.96 -4.84
N ARG A 751 8.91 -29.95 -3.54
CA ARG A 751 8.48 -30.92 -2.53
C ARG A 751 7.57 -30.34 -1.46
N HIS A 752 7.52 -29.02 -1.31
CA HIS A 752 6.79 -28.35 -0.23
C HIS A 752 6.20 -26.99 -0.60
N VAL A 753 5.53 -26.92 -1.76
CA VAL A 753 4.90 -25.68 -2.27
C VAL A 753 3.96 -25.08 -1.22
N GLN A 754 4.22 -23.84 -0.80
CA GLN A 754 3.41 -23.15 0.21
C GLN A 754 2.21 -22.47 -0.43
N LEU A 755 1.01 -22.99 -0.20
CA LEU A 755 -0.23 -22.42 -0.76
C LEU A 755 -1.39 -22.53 0.22
N LEU A 756 -1.99 -21.39 0.55
CA LEU A 756 -3.04 -21.20 1.55
C LEU A 756 -2.74 -21.87 2.89
N GLY A 757 -1.48 -21.84 3.33
CA GLY A 757 -1.01 -22.48 4.57
C GLY A 757 -0.76 -23.99 4.48
N ARG A 758 -0.92 -24.59 3.30
CA ARG A 758 -0.58 -26.00 3.04
C ARG A 758 0.84 -26.09 2.50
N SER A 759 1.52 -27.19 2.81
CA SER A 759 2.76 -27.60 2.17
C SER A 759 2.47 -28.74 1.19
N ILE A 760 2.65 -28.49 -0.12
CA ILE A 760 2.23 -29.41 -1.19
C ILE A 760 3.45 -30.05 -1.87
N ASP A 761 3.51 -31.38 -1.87
CA ASP A 761 4.53 -32.14 -2.63
C ASP A 761 4.13 -32.24 -4.11
N LEU A 762 4.48 -31.23 -4.91
CA LEU A 762 4.19 -31.18 -6.33
C LEU A 762 4.85 -32.33 -7.10
N ASN A 763 6.08 -32.69 -6.76
CA ASN A 763 6.79 -33.83 -7.34
C ASN A 763 5.98 -35.13 -7.19
N ARG A 764 5.42 -35.38 -6.00
CA ARG A 764 4.58 -36.54 -5.74
C ARG A 764 3.34 -36.55 -6.63
N LEU A 765 2.63 -35.42 -6.72
CA LEU A 765 1.40 -35.31 -7.52
C LEU A 765 1.66 -35.50 -9.03
N VAL A 766 2.75 -34.92 -9.54
CA VAL A 766 3.16 -35.09 -10.94
C VAL A 766 3.56 -36.54 -11.22
N THR A 767 4.30 -37.17 -10.30
CA THR A 767 4.77 -38.55 -10.42
C THR A 767 3.61 -39.55 -10.49
N GLN A 768 2.54 -39.36 -9.71
CA GLN A 768 1.33 -40.19 -9.76
C GLN A 768 0.71 -40.19 -11.18
N ARG A 769 0.61 -39.01 -11.80
CA ARG A 769 0.04 -38.86 -13.15
C ARG A 769 0.97 -39.40 -14.24
N ILE A 770 2.26 -39.12 -14.15
CA ILE A 770 3.26 -39.66 -15.10
C ILE A 770 3.29 -41.19 -15.03
N SER A 771 3.22 -41.78 -13.84
CA SER A 771 3.16 -43.23 -13.68
C SER A 771 1.94 -43.83 -14.38
N ALA A 772 0.76 -43.24 -14.21
CA ALA A 772 -0.45 -43.67 -14.92
C ALA A 772 -0.33 -43.53 -16.45
N ALA A 773 0.27 -42.43 -16.94
CA ALA A 773 0.52 -42.22 -18.36
C ALA A 773 1.53 -43.21 -18.96
N MET A 774 2.54 -43.61 -18.18
CA MET A 774 3.48 -44.67 -18.54
C MET A 774 2.77 -46.02 -18.67
N TYR A 775 1.97 -46.43 -17.69
CA TYR A 775 1.18 -47.66 -17.78
C TYR A 775 0.25 -47.66 -19.00
N LYS A 776 -0.48 -46.56 -19.21
CA LYS A 776 -1.34 -46.38 -20.39
C LYS A 776 -0.60 -46.42 -21.73
N SER A 777 0.70 -46.11 -21.75
CA SER A 777 1.51 -46.18 -22.97
C SER A 777 2.13 -47.56 -23.21
N LEU A 778 2.15 -48.40 -22.18
CA LEU A 778 2.58 -49.80 -22.25
C LEU A 778 1.40 -50.72 -22.61
N ASP A 779 0.21 -50.40 -22.11
CA ASP A 779 -1.08 -50.96 -22.54
C ASP A 779 -1.40 -50.58 -24.00
#